data_AF-A0A5C3KAD1-F1
#
_entry.id   AF-A0A5C3KAD1-F1
#
_cell.length_a   1.000
_cell.length_b   1.000
_cell.length_c   1.000
_cell.angle_alpha   90.00
_cell.angle_beta   90.00
_cell.angle_gamma   90.00
#
_symmetry.space_group_name_H-M   'P 1'
#
loop_
_entity.id
_entity.type
_entity.pdbx_description
1 polymer ?
#
loop_
_entity_poly.entity_id
_entity_poly.type
_entity_poly.pdbx_seq_one_letter_code
_entity_poly.pdbx_strand_id
1 'polypeptide(L)'
;MNNDFIMEEDEFGFGDPPGGGLPFEDVTSVLLNGVTDMESDELLFMDGFTLQDAMSAFEIGEPRLDTGYVGDRESEPFNPLEPLLPEEVCWILDKALGYEMEWHAGNLLPHTIFTLQYIHHLRDIEPDMMTWQFLSKLDKDRPMELVTVVLGACTQGLLKCCDLVWRELHRNEQIQDTEDWQSDKCEVPTLEGVPVKFVLSRLEDAAMWVQHSDKVSQPWKEPLISRILLRKTLLELYNIDPAKHQLQYRSLLDQAHILLKDLSPKVQQTQPQPPAAPTPVPKPVFGPPLPPGFRPPHPPSQNGVSQPPLPPRPNEVLVTNTPMPPSTTHQDLPHPKTEATPQDAYTPPPSSPAHLAFDPHVSRRLNTCVPIRVIPIPADAVIWNAVARFLDGLGEVSALVREACLATWETAGKVRVWTGDAPMNAYVRSVTQSAFYNGVLVLEQYTFQWALDRLFFERVGVLWSEMAGVIKVSCGDDGPFLVQQVERKIYKLVINHVKLNWLNLPRMRRKLMKSVVEWHIVYDLCVQIVEGLDDDTIPETHIIHKLPEIIASFRLEVIRDIVFSGFQCELYAPQERPLAYWYLESVVQMQIECYDGLMPFVERGGCTFLVAENSSVQRELTQQFFSGSRAWKDLKFKQMFARVVKGLASASLLIILPSATFDWDTLRPGFFKRYKWAFRSDYDRTTAEPVGHPELSHFMKFCRQVHYGRIEGEEHPALQAGSLDPRQHFLSAKSVLREMREGGLVSGWASRWEGDVRRVLEQLEAVCDRMDRGFLVSAEDRQRFDVKKRVKWDVGVHPWFPIVTPE
;
A
#
# COMPACT_ATOMS: atom_id res chain seq x y z
N MET A 1 55.45 19.04 -13.13
CA MET A 1 56.14 17.76 -12.86
C MET A 1 55.66 16.80 -13.94
N ASN A 2 56.61 16.10 -14.56
CA ASN A 2 56.45 15.32 -15.78
C ASN A 2 55.25 14.36 -15.75
N ASN A 3 54.54 14.34 -16.88
CA ASN A 3 53.79 13.19 -17.38
C ASN A 3 54.78 12.06 -17.63
N ASP A 4 54.58 10.92 -16.96
CA ASP A 4 55.02 9.61 -17.40
C ASP A 4 54.04 8.59 -16.79
N PHE A 5 52.91 8.39 -17.47
CA PHE A 5 52.12 7.17 -17.41
C PHE A 5 51.93 6.72 -18.86
N ILE A 6 53.03 6.33 -19.50
CA ILE A 6 52.98 5.42 -20.64
C ILE A 6 52.83 4.04 -19.99
N MET A 7 51.60 3.54 -19.98
CA MET A 7 51.36 2.12 -19.77
C MET A 7 51.90 1.42 -21.02
N GLU A 8 52.91 0.58 -20.84
CA GLU A 8 53.40 -0.32 -21.89
C GLU A 8 52.22 -1.17 -22.39
N GLU A 9 51.91 -1.02 -23.67
CA GLU A 9 51.09 -1.96 -24.44
C GLU A 9 51.85 -3.30 -24.48
N ASP A 10 51.59 -4.19 -23.53
CA ASP A 10 51.75 -5.65 -23.66
C ASP A 10 51.62 -6.28 -22.25
N GLU A 11 50.39 -6.63 -21.83
CA GLU A 11 50.14 -7.79 -20.92
C GLU A 11 48.67 -7.99 -20.48
N PHE A 12 47.70 -7.25 -21.04
CA PHE A 12 46.28 -7.64 -20.96
C PHE A 12 45.78 -7.96 -22.35
N GLY A 13 45.36 -9.21 -22.56
CA GLY A 13 44.65 -9.62 -23.76
C GLY A 13 43.32 -8.89 -23.84
N PHE A 14 43.33 -7.68 -24.40
CA PHE A 14 42.15 -7.02 -24.88
C PHE A 14 41.58 -7.90 -25.99
N GLY A 15 40.43 -8.53 -25.71
CA GLY A 15 39.62 -9.14 -26.76
C GLY A 15 39.34 -8.10 -27.85
N ASP A 16 39.12 -8.58 -29.08
CA ASP A 16 38.89 -7.75 -30.27
C ASP A 16 38.05 -6.50 -29.96
N PRO A 17 38.45 -5.31 -30.44
CA PRO A 17 37.68 -4.10 -30.21
C PRO A 17 36.24 -4.28 -30.71
N PRO A 18 35.25 -3.71 -30.01
CA PRO A 18 33.83 -3.98 -30.25
C PRO A 18 33.38 -3.48 -31.62
N GLY A 19 33.47 -4.34 -32.64
CA GLY A 19 33.11 -3.99 -34.02
C GLY A 19 33.36 -5.07 -35.07
N GLY A 20 33.74 -6.29 -34.68
CA GLY A 20 33.85 -7.42 -35.63
C GLY A 20 34.83 -7.17 -36.79
N GLY A 21 36.04 -6.69 -36.49
CA GLY A 21 37.09 -6.51 -37.50
C GLY A 21 37.00 -5.22 -38.34
N LEU A 22 36.21 -4.24 -37.90
CA LEU A 22 36.22 -2.89 -38.49
C LEU A 22 37.45 -2.08 -38.01
N PRO A 23 38.05 -1.23 -38.87
CA PRO A 23 39.15 -0.35 -38.46
C PRO A 23 38.62 0.76 -37.53
N PHE A 24 39.33 0.98 -36.41
CA PHE A 24 39.07 2.07 -35.46
C PHE A 24 40.13 3.17 -35.61
N GLU A 25 39.73 4.43 -35.47
CA GLU A 25 40.63 5.60 -35.42
C GLU A 25 40.52 6.26 -34.04
N ASP A 26 41.65 6.49 -33.36
CA ASP A 26 41.67 7.20 -32.07
C ASP A 26 41.48 8.70 -32.27
N VAL A 27 40.41 9.24 -31.69
CA VAL A 27 40.04 10.66 -31.75
C VAL A 27 40.19 11.38 -30.40
N THR A 28 40.81 10.75 -29.40
CA THR A 28 40.99 11.33 -28.06
C THR A 28 41.67 12.70 -28.11
N SER A 29 42.72 12.85 -28.93
CA SER A 29 43.44 14.12 -29.08
C SER A 29 42.58 15.24 -29.68
N VAL A 30 41.68 14.91 -30.62
CA VAL A 30 40.75 15.86 -31.23
C VAL A 30 39.75 16.37 -30.19
N LEU A 31 39.21 15.46 -29.38
CA LEU A 31 38.25 15.81 -28.32
C LEU A 31 38.91 16.69 -27.24
N LEU A 32 40.11 16.34 -26.77
CA LEU A 32 40.83 17.13 -25.76
C LEU A 32 41.16 18.55 -26.24
N ASN A 33 41.58 18.70 -27.51
CA ASN A 33 41.81 20.02 -28.09
C ASN A 33 40.50 20.81 -28.22
N GLY A 34 39.39 20.16 -28.59
CA GLY A 34 38.08 20.81 -28.62
C GLY A 34 37.64 21.32 -27.24
N VAL A 35 37.88 20.54 -26.18
CA VAL A 35 37.58 20.95 -24.80
C VAL A 35 38.41 22.16 -24.36
N THR A 36 39.67 22.32 -24.83
CA THR A 36 40.48 23.50 -24.48
C THR A 36 39.97 24.80 -25.08
N ASP A 37 39.19 24.73 -26.17
CA ASP A 37 38.59 25.91 -26.82
C ASP A 37 37.24 26.33 -26.20
N MET A 38 36.67 25.50 -25.31
CA MET A 38 35.38 25.77 -24.67
C MET A 38 35.48 26.76 -23.51
N GLU A 39 34.45 27.58 -23.31
CA GLU A 39 34.34 28.45 -22.13
C GLU A 39 33.94 27.64 -20.87
N SER A 40 34.30 28.14 -19.70
CA SER A 40 33.84 27.55 -18.43
C SER A 40 32.31 27.61 -18.36
N ASP A 41 31.68 26.50 -17.99
CA ASP A 41 30.21 26.32 -17.92
C ASP A 41 29.50 26.22 -19.29
N GLU A 42 30.26 26.14 -20.39
CA GLU A 42 29.70 25.85 -21.72
C GLU A 42 29.33 24.36 -21.84
N LEU A 43 28.12 24.08 -22.34
CA LEU A 43 27.62 22.74 -22.58
C LEU A 43 27.21 22.61 -24.05
N LEU A 44 27.79 21.64 -24.74
CA LEU A 44 27.45 21.31 -26.12
C LEU A 44 26.45 20.15 -26.11
N PHE A 45 25.24 20.42 -26.61
CA PHE A 45 24.19 19.42 -26.78
C PHE A 45 23.90 19.20 -28.27
N MET A 46 23.43 18.01 -28.61
CA MET A 46 22.81 17.78 -29.91
C MET A 46 21.50 18.57 -30.01
N ASP A 47 21.14 18.97 -31.23
CA ASP A 47 19.85 19.61 -31.51
C ASP A 47 18.70 18.76 -30.94
N GLY A 48 17.92 19.36 -30.03
CA GLY A 48 16.76 18.74 -29.40
C GLY A 48 17.04 17.95 -28.12
N PHE A 49 18.29 17.75 -27.70
CA PHE A 49 18.64 17.17 -26.41
C PHE A 49 18.82 18.26 -25.36
N THR A 50 18.17 18.12 -24.21
CA THR A 50 18.18 19.14 -23.15
C THR A 50 18.94 18.67 -21.91
N LEU A 51 19.37 19.63 -21.09
CA LEU A 51 19.95 19.33 -19.78
C LEU A 51 19.00 18.51 -18.89
N GLN A 52 17.68 18.70 -19.05
CA GLN A 52 16.69 17.93 -18.29
C GLN A 52 16.70 16.44 -18.69
N ASP A 53 16.97 16.12 -19.95
CA ASP A 53 17.13 14.73 -20.41
C ASP A 53 18.41 14.11 -19.86
N ALA A 54 19.48 14.91 -19.71
CA ALA A 54 20.73 14.47 -19.12
C ALA A 54 20.63 14.16 -17.61
N MET A 55 19.65 14.71 -16.90
CA MET A 55 19.51 14.51 -15.44
C MET A 55 19.22 13.05 -15.03
N SER A 56 18.80 12.18 -15.97
CA SER A 56 18.59 10.75 -15.74
C SER A 56 19.75 9.87 -16.20
N ALA A 57 20.88 10.46 -16.62
CA ALA A 57 22.04 9.70 -17.07
C ALA A 57 22.75 8.97 -15.92
N PHE A 58 23.37 7.84 -16.23
CA PHE A 58 24.28 7.14 -15.33
C PHE A 58 25.68 7.75 -15.41
N GLU A 59 26.36 7.78 -14.27
CA GLU A 59 27.76 8.17 -14.16
C GLU A 59 28.63 6.92 -14.03
N ILE A 60 29.47 6.68 -15.03
CA ILE A 60 30.43 5.56 -15.02
C ILE A 60 31.51 5.84 -13.98
N GLY A 61 31.88 4.82 -13.20
CA GLY A 61 32.85 4.92 -12.12
C GLY A 61 32.27 5.36 -10.77
N GLU A 62 31.00 5.80 -10.71
CA GLU A 62 30.32 6.10 -9.46
C GLU A 62 29.68 4.82 -8.88
N PRO A 63 30.09 4.32 -7.70
CA PRO A 63 29.69 3.00 -7.19
C PRO A 63 28.19 2.75 -7.01
N ARG A 64 27.39 3.83 -6.94
CA ARG A 64 25.94 3.75 -6.76
C ARG A 64 25.15 3.84 -8.06
N LEU A 65 25.76 4.37 -9.11
CA LEU A 65 25.12 4.65 -10.40
C LEU A 65 25.62 3.70 -11.49
N ASP A 66 26.90 3.34 -11.43
CA ASP A 66 27.51 2.42 -12.37
C ASP A 66 27.16 0.98 -12.02
N THR A 67 26.26 0.39 -12.80
CA THR A 67 25.92 -1.03 -12.67
C THR A 67 27.11 -1.92 -12.96
N GLY A 68 28.05 -1.51 -13.82
CA GLY A 68 29.28 -2.24 -14.12
C GLY A 68 30.36 -2.13 -13.04
N TYR A 69 30.16 -1.31 -11.99
CA TYR A 69 31.13 -1.15 -10.92
C TYR A 69 31.20 -2.40 -10.04
N VAL A 70 32.24 -3.20 -10.26
CA VAL A 70 32.65 -4.28 -9.39
C VAL A 70 33.65 -3.66 -8.40
N GLY A 71 33.19 -3.27 -7.21
CA GLY A 71 34.10 -2.78 -6.15
C GLY A 71 35.16 -3.83 -5.76
N ASP A 72 35.88 -3.61 -4.64
CA ASP A 72 37.02 -4.45 -4.22
C ASP A 72 36.72 -5.95 -3.92
N ARG A 73 35.46 -6.40 -4.04
CA ARG A 73 35.06 -7.79 -3.83
C ARG A 73 34.57 -8.39 -5.13
N GLU A 74 35.44 -9.15 -5.80
CA GLU A 74 35.00 -10.10 -6.82
C GLU A 74 34.01 -11.08 -6.19
N SER A 75 32.92 -11.37 -6.91
CA SER A 75 31.97 -12.37 -6.44
C SER A 75 32.52 -13.76 -6.69
N GLU A 76 32.39 -14.62 -5.68
CA GLU A 76 32.77 -16.01 -5.81
C GLU A 76 32.04 -16.66 -6.99
N PRO A 77 32.74 -17.46 -7.81
CA PRO A 77 32.14 -18.10 -8.97
C PRO A 77 31.02 -19.04 -8.53
N PHE A 78 29.83 -18.88 -9.12
CA PHE A 78 28.67 -19.73 -8.83
C PHE A 78 28.63 -20.93 -9.79
N ASN A 79 28.56 -22.14 -9.22
CA ASN A 79 28.34 -23.37 -9.96
C ASN A 79 26.87 -23.82 -9.78
N PRO A 80 26.02 -23.74 -10.83
CA PRO A 80 24.61 -24.12 -10.72
C PRO A 80 24.40 -25.62 -10.47
N LEU A 81 25.42 -26.46 -10.67
CA LEU A 81 25.38 -27.90 -10.46
C LEU A 81 26.17 -28.33 -9.21
N GLU A 82 26.45 -27.41 -8.30
CA GLU A 82 27.06 -27.76 -7.02
C GLU A 82 26.11 -28.66 -6.20
N PRO A 83 26.52 -29.86 -5.76
CA PRO A 83 25.65 -30.75 -5.00
C PRO A 83 25.19 -30.15 -3.66
N LEU A 84 23.89 -30.17 -3.39
CA LEU A 84 23.28 -29.61 -2.19
C LEU A 84 22.69 -30.68 -1.26
N LEU A 85 22.68 -30.39 0.04
CA LEU A 85 21.93 -31.13 1.03
C LEU A 85 20.43 -30.77 0.98
N PRO A 86 19.53 -31.65 1.45
CA PRO A 86 18.10 -31.35 1.52
C PRO A 86 17.76 -30.08 2.32
N GLU A 87 18.45 -29.83 3.44
CA GLU A 87 18.30 -28.62 4.26
C GLU A 87 18.72 -27.35 3.53
N GLU A 88 19.78 -27.43 2.72
CA GLU A 88 20.29 -26.32 1.92
C GLU A 88 19.26 -25.94 0.85
N VAL A 89 18.62 -26.93 0.20
CA VAL A 89 17.53 -26.68 -0.74
C VAL A 89 16.31 -26.06 -0.03
N CYS A 90 15.93 -26.56 1.15
CA CYS A 90 14.84 -25.96 1.93
C CYS A 90 15.11 -24.47 2.21
N TRP A 91 16.33 -24.14 2.64
CA TRP A 91 16.74 -22.77 2.91
C TRP A 91 16.65 -21.89 1.66
N ILE A 92 17.17 -22.36 0.51
CA ILE A 92 17.10 -21.61 -0.76
C ILE A 92 15.63 -21.34 -1.15
N LEU A 93 14.75 -22.34 -1.05
CA LEU A 93 13.34 -22.19 -1.39
C LEU A 93 12.62 -21.18 -0.48
N ASP A 94 12.93 -21.18 0.82
CA ASP A 94 12.37 -20.24 1.77
C ASP A 94 12.82 -18.81 1.47
N LYS A 95 14.12 -18.61 1.21
CA LYS A 95 14.66 -17.29 0.86
C LYS A 95 14.12 -16.78 -0.47
N ALA A 96 13.96 -17.65 -1.46
CA ALA A 96 13.34 -17.31 -2.73
C ALA A 96 11.88 -16.85 -2.57
N LEU A 97 11.11 -17.52 -1.70
CA LEU A 97 9.75 -17.07 -1.34
C LEU A 97 9.77 -15.74 -0.58
N GLY A 98 10.75 -15.53 0.30
CA GLY A 98 10.99 -14.24 0.95
C GLY A 98 11.20 -13.10 -0.04
N TYR A 99 12.07 -13.29 -1.04
CA TYR A 99 12.27 -12.31 -2.09
C TYR A 99 11.04 -12.11 -3.00
N GLU A 100 10.23 -13.14 -3.23
CA GLU A 100 8.93 -12.95 -3.88
C GLU A 100 8.01 -12.03 -3.06
N MET A 101 8.00 -12.15 -1.72
CA MET A 101 7.22 -11.27 -0.87
C MET A 101 7.77 -9.83 -0.85
N GLU A 102 9.09 -9.65 -0.91
CA GLU A 102 9.71 -8.33 -1.07
C GLU A 102 9.36 -7.69 -2.43
N TRP A 103 9.24 -8.48 -3.49
CA TRP A 103 8.75 -8.00 -4.79
C TRP A 103 7.29 -7.56 -4.71
N HIS A 104 6.42 -8.35 -4.09
CA HIS A 104 5.03 -7.95 -3.81
C HIS A 104 4.94 -6.68 -2.94
N ALA A 105 5.93 -6.43 -2.08
CA ALA A 105 6.03 -5.20 -1.30
C ALA A 105 6.45 -3.96 -2.12
N GLY A 106 6.69 -4.10 -3.43
CA GLY A 106 6.99 -3.01 -4.37
C GLY A 106 8.48 -2.84 -4.68
N ASN A 107 9.35 -3.75 -4.22
CA ASN A 107 10.76 -3.76 -4.62
C ASN A 107 10.92 -4.32 -6.05
N LEU A 108 12.07 -4.09 -6.67
CA LEU A 108 12.33 -4.44 -8.07
C LEU A 108 12.77 -5.89 -8.23
N LEU A 109 12.47 -6.50 -9.38
CA LEU A 109 12.91 -7.87 -9.70
C LEU A 109 14.44 -8.05 -9.61
N PRO A 110 15.29 -7.13 -10.13
CA PRO A 110 16.75 -7.21 -10.00
C PRO A 110 17.27 -7.19 -8.56
N HIS A 111 16.50 -6.63 -7.63
CA HIS A 111 16.88 -6.50 -6.22
C HIS A 111 16.28 -7.62 -5.35
N THR A 112 15.41 -8.47 -5.92
CA THR A 112 14.65 -9.48 -5.20
C THR A 112 14.76 -10.84 -5.90
N ILE A 113 13.77 -11.24 -6.68
CA ILE A 113 13.66 -12.58 -7.29
C ILE A 113 14.88 -12.90 -8.16
N PHE A 114 15.35 -11.96 -8.98
CA PHE A 114 16.48 -12.20 -9.88
C PHE A 114 17.83 -12.32 -9.17
N THR A 115 17.90 -12.05 -7.86
CA THR A 115 19.11 -12.37 -7.08
C THR A 115 19.35 -13.88 -7.02
N LEU A 116 18.30 -14.71 -7.16
CA LEU A 116 18.43 -16.17 -7.22
C LEU A 116 19.17 -16.59 -8.50
N GLN A 117 20.42 -17.05 -8.36
CA GLN A 117 21.30 -17.34 -9.49
C GLN A 117 20.79 -18.47 -10.39
N TYR A 118 20.05 -19.44 -9.83
CA TYR A 118 19.45 -20.55 -10.59
C TYR A 118 18.50 -20.10 -11.70
N ILE A 119 17.90 -18.90 -11.61
CA ILE A 119 17.06 -18.34 -12.67
C ILE A 119 17.87 -18.12 -13.96
N HIS A 120 19.10 -17.63 -13.82
CA HIS A 120 19.99 -17.32 -14.94
C HIS A 120 20.66 -18.55 -15.54
N HIS A 121 20.60 -19.68 -14.83
CA HIS A 121 21.20 -20.96 -15.18
C HIS A 121 20.14 -22.06 -15.38
N LEU A 122 18.89 -21.69 -15.67
CA LEU A 122 17.77 -22.63 -15.68
C LEU A 122 17.99 -23.78 -16.69
N ARG A 123 18.59 -23.48 -17.84
CA ARG A 123 18.91 -24.50 -18.86
C ARG A 123 19.95 -25.50 -18.35
N ASP A 124 20.91 -25.05 -17.56
CA ASP A 124 22.03 -25.87 -17.09
C ASP A 124 21.58 -26.93 -16.06
N ILE A 125 20.44 -26.69 -15.40
CA ILE A 125 19.87 -27.53 -14.34
C ILE A 125 18.63 -28.34 -14.77
N GLU A 126 18.24 -28.32 -16.05
CA GLU A 126 17.13 -29.17 -16.52
C GLU A 126 17.46 -30.66 -16.41
N PRO A 127 16.51 -31.60 -16.26
CA PRO A 127 16.83 -33.03 -16.12
C PRO A 127 17.23 -33.77 -17.40
N ASP A 128 17.11 -33.15 -18.59
CA ASP A 128 17.12 -33.86 -19.89
C ASP A 128 18.48 -33.95 -20.61
N MET A 129 19.52 -33.27 -20.14
CA MET A 129 20.91 -33.50 -20.61
C MET A 129 21.53 -34.77 -19.99
N MET A 130 22.64 -35.24 -20.53
CA MET A 130 23.15 -36.57 -20.20
C MET A 130 24.22 -36.56 -19.10
N THR A 131 24.71 -35.37 -18.74
CA THR A 131 25.98 -35.19 -18.03
C THR A 131 25.90 -35.49 -16.52
N TRP A 132 24.72 -35.35 -15.88
CA TRP A 132 24.61 -35.36 -14.41
C TRP A 132 24.46 -36.74 -13.77
N GLN A 133 24.19 -37.78 -14.56
CA GLN A 133 24.13 -39.17 -14.07
C GLN A 133 25.47 -39.65 -13.47
N PHE A 134 26.58 -38.97 -13.82
CA PHE A 134 27.91 -39.24 -13.28
C PHE A 134 28.16 -38.52 -11.94
N LEU A 135 27.57 -37.33 -11.71
CA LEU A 135 27.75 -36.54 -10.50
C LEU A 135 26.95 -37.11 -9.31
N SER A 136 25.79 -37.70 -9.56
CA SER A 136 24.92 -38.29 -8.51
C SER A 136 25.51 -39.51 -7.79
N LYS A 137 26.71 -39.97 -8.18
CA LYS A 137 27.39 -41.13 -7.57
C LYS A 137 28.49 -40.76 -6.58
N LEU A 138 28.87 -39.49 -6.45
CA LEU A 138 29.99 -39.07 -5.60
C LEU A 138 29.59 -38.91 -4.12
N ASP A 139 28.44 -38.31 -3.84
CA ASP A 139 27.93 -38.06 -2.49
C ASP A 139 26.48 -38.52 -2.39
N LYS A 140 26.21 -39.41 -1.43
CA LYS A 140 24.86 -39.99 -1.21
C LYS A 140 23.92 -39.02 -0.53
N ASP A 141 24.44 -38.12 0.30
CA ASP A 141 23.65 -37.16 1.06
C ASP A 141 23.35 -35.91 0.22
N ARG A 142 24.07 -35.71 -0.90
CA ARG A 142 23.89 -34.61 -1.86
C ARG A 142 23.52 -35.09 -3.27
N PRO A 143 22.37 -35.78 -3.45
CA PRO A 143 21.96 -36.25 -4.77
C PRO A 143 21.68 -35.08 -5.72
N MET A 144 22.21 -35.15 -6.93
CA MET A 144 22.09 -34.10 -7.95
C MET A 144 20.64 -33.78 -8.33
N GLU A 145 19.73 -34.75 -8.18
CA GLU A 145 18.31 -34.58 -8.41
C GLU A 145 17.65 -33.57 -7.46
N LEU A 146 18.25 -33.26 -6.29
CA LEU A 146 17.80 -32.13 -5.47
C LEU A 146 17.93 -30.80 -6.21
N VAL A 147 18.98 -30.64 -7.02
CA VAL A 147 19.17 -29.45 -7.87
C VAL A 147 18.30 -29.55 -9.12
N THR A 148 18.40 -30.64 -9.89
CA THR A 148 17.79 -30.71 -11.23
C THR A 148 16.30 -31.03 -11.22
N VAL A 149 15.84 -31.88 -10.30
CA VAL A 149 14.42 -32.27 -10.19
C VAL A 149 13.68 -31.31 -9.27
N VAL A 150 14.19 -31.05 -8.06
CA VAL A 150 13.47 -30.27 -7.05
C VAL A 150 13.66 -28.77 -7.24
N LEU A 151 14.89 -28.27 -7.13
CA LEU A 151 15.18 -26.84 -7.22
C LEU A 151 14.88 -26.28 -8.61
N GLY A 152 15.17 -27.03 -9.67
CA GLY A 152 14.80 -26.69 -11.05
C GLY A 152 13.29 -26.53 -11.23
N ALA A 153 12.48 -27.49 -10.77
CA ALA A 153 11.02 -27.38 -10.85
C ALA A 153 10.48 -26.21 -10.02
N CYS A 154 11.01 -25.98 -8.81
CA CYS A 154 10.59 -24.86 -7.97
C CYS A 154 10.98 -23.49 -8.57
N THR A 155 12.15 -23.39 -9.20
CA THR A 155 12.61 -22.18 -9.91
C THR A 155 11.71 -21.89 -11.11
N GLN A 156 11.33 -22.91 -11.89
CA GLN A 156 10.32 -22.78 -12.96
C GLN A 156 8.97 -22.33 -12.38
N GLY A 157 8.55 -22.92 -11.25
CA GLY A 157 7.35 -22.52 -10.53
C GLY A 157 7.37 -21.04 -10.13
N LEU A 158 8.48 -20.56 -9.56
CA LEU A 158 8.66 -19.17 -9.14
C LEU A 158 8.61 -18.21 -10.32
N LEU A 159 9.35 -18.49 -11.40
CA LEU A 159 9.32 -17.66 -12.60
C LEU A 159 7.92 -17.62 -13.22
N LYS A 160 7.22 -18.75 -13.25
CA LYS A 160 5.87 -18.79 -13.80
C LYS A 160 4.86 -18.03 -12.93
N CYS A 161 5.02 -18.07 -11.61
CA CYS A 161 4.28 -17.20 -10.68
C CYS A 161 4.54 -15.72 -11.01
N CYS A 162 5.81 -15.35 -11.19
CA CYS A 162 6.20 -14.00 -11.58
C CYS A 162 5.54 -13.54 -12.89
N ASP A 163 5.50 -14.39 -13.92
CA ASP A 163 4.80 -14.08 -15.18
C ASP A 163 3.31 -13.81 -14.99
N LEU A 164 2.61 -14.64 -14.23
CA LEU A 164 1.17 -14.46 -13.99
C LEU A 164 0.87 -13.19 -13.19
N VAL A 165 1.63 -12.95 -12.12
CA VAL A 165 1.52 -11.72 -11.32
C VAL A 165 1.83 -10.49 -12.17
N TRP A 166 2.88 -10.54 -12.98
CA TRP A 166 3.26 -9.45 -13.90
C TRP A 166 2.13 -9.15 -14.89
N ARG A 167 1.49 -10.17 -15.48
CA ARG A 167 0.37 -9.98 -16.42
C ARG A 167 -0.86 -9.33 -15.77
N GLU A 168 -1.19 -9.76 -14.55
CA GLU A 168 -2.30 -9.17 -13.80
C GLU A 168 -2.05 -7.68 -13.52
N LEU A 169 -0.86 -7.36 -13.01
CA LEU A 169 -0.47 -5.99 -12.70
C LEU A 169 -0.38 -5.12 -13.96
N HIS A 170 0.18 -5.65 -15.05
CA HIS A 170 0.31 -4.94 -16.33
C HIS A 170 -1.03 -4.62 -16.97
N ARG A 171 -2.01 -5.54 -16.88
CA ARG A 171 -3.34 -5.35 -17.46
C ARG A 171 -4.17 -4.32 -16.68
N ASN A 172 -3.93 -4.16 -15.38
CA ASN A 172 -4.75 -3.30 -14.54
C ASN A 172 -4.23 -1.86 -14.51
N GLU A 173 -4.73 -1.02 -15.43
CA GLU A 173 -4.37 0.40 -15.58
C GLU A 173 -4.56 1.26 -14.31
N GLN A 174 -5.33 0.78 -13.32
CA GLN A 174 -5.50 1.49 -12.05
C GLN A 174 -4.27 1.34 -11.13
N ILE A 175 -3.52 0.25 -11.27
CA ILE A 175 -2.27 0.00 -10.55
C ILE A 175 -1.12 0.62 -11.34
N GLN A 176 -0.38 1.52 -10.71
CA GLN A 176 0.59 2.38 -11.39
C GLN A 176 1.96 1.73 -11.45
N ASP A 177 2.47 1.54 -12.66
CA ASP A 177 3.86 1.16 -12.88
C ASP A 177 4.81 2.25 -12.35
N THR A 178 6.01 1.85 -11.92
CA THR A 178 7.03 2.68 -11.24
C THR A 178 6.60 3.32 -9.91
N GLU A 179 5.42 2.99 -9.39
CA GLU A 179 4.90 3.50 -8.10
C GLU A 179 4.36 2.38 -7.20
N ASP A 180 3.41 1.59 -7.70
CA ASP A 180 2.82 0.45 -6.97
C ASP A 180 3.67 -0.82 -7.13
N TRP A 181 4.29 -0.96 -8.30
CA TRP A 181 5.12 -2.08 -8.73
C TRP A 181 6.05 -1.61 -9.88
N GLN A 182 6.93 -2.47 -10.38
CA GLN A 182 7.78 -2.18 -11.55
C GLN A 182 7.62 -3.27 -12.60
N SER A 183 7.41 -2.85 -13.84
CA SER A 183 7.22 -3.76 -14.99
C SER A 183 8.51 -4.22 -15.66
N ASP A 184 9.64 -3.55 -15.44
CA ASP A 184 10.91 -3.93 -16.04
C ASP A 184 11.39 -5.32 -15.58
N LYS A 185 11.68 -6.19 -16.56
CA LYS A 185 12.21 -7.55 -16.37
C LYS A 185 13.71 -7.64 -16.66
N CYS A 186 14.35 -6.54 -17.05
CA CYS A 186 15.78 -6.48 -17.38
C CYS A 186 16.23 -7.57 -18.36
N GLU A 187 15.38 -7.84 -19.35
CA GLU A 187 15.55 -8.89 -20.38
C GLU A 187 15.64 -10.33 -19.85
N VAL A 188 15.32 -10.57 -18.58
CA VAL A 188 15.24 -11.91 -17.99
C VAL A 188 13.88 -12.54 -18.30
N PRO A 189 13.82 -13.68 -19.01
CA PRO A 189 12.55 -14.33 -19.32
C PRO A 189 11.88 -14.90 -18.08
N THR A 190 10.57 -14.67 -17.90
CA THR A 190 9.79 -15.21 -16.77
C THR A 190 8.94 -16.43 -17.17
N LEU A 191 9.31 -17.14 -18.24
CA LEU A 191 8.58 -18.30 -18.79
C LEU A 191 7.19 -17.95 -19.37
N GLU A 192 7.11 -16.81 -20.05
CA GLU A 192 5.87 -16.28 -20.65
C GLU A 192 5.25 -17.27 -21.65
N GLY A 193 6.08 -17.94 -22.45
CA GLY A 193 5.67 -18.92 -23.47
C GLY A 193 5.40 -20.33 -22.93
N VAL A 194 5.71 -20.62 -21.66
CA VAL A 194 5.56 -21.95 -21.08
C VAL A 194 4.14 -22.13 -20.53
N PRO A 195 3.42 -23.22 -20.87
CA PRO A 195 2.09 -23.48 -20.30
C PRO A 195 2.12 -23.73 -18.80
N VAL A 196 1.17 -23.16 -18.05
CA VAL A 196 1.06 -23.36 -16.59
C VAL A 196 0.96 -24.85 -16.23
N LYS A 197 0.18 -25.62 -16.99
CA LYS A 197 0.01 -27.07 -16.77
C LYS A 197 1.34 -27.85 -16.82
N PHE A 198 2.28 -27.44 -17.69
CA PHE A 198 3.59 -28.08 -17.77
C PHE A 198 4.41 -27.82 -16.51
N VAL A 199 4.41 -26.59 -16.00
CA VAL A 199 5.12 -26.26 -14.76
C VAL A 199 4.50 -26.97 -13.56
N LEU A 200 3.16 -27.08 -13.52
CA LEU A 200 2.46 -27.84 -12.48
C LEU A 200 2.85 -29.32 -12.49
N SER A 201 2.90 -29.97 -13.66
CA SER A 201 3.33 -31.38 -13.73
C SER A 201 4.78 -31.57 -13.27
N ARG A 202 5.67 -30.63 -13.58
CA ARG A 202 7.07 -30.66 -13.11
C ARG A 202 7.17 -30.57 -11.58
N LEU A 203 6.35 -29.74 -10.94
CA LEU A 203 6.28 -29.64 -9.48
C LEU A 203 5.70 -30.93 -8.86
N GLU A 204 4.68 -31.53 -9.48
CA GLU A 204 4.12 -32.82 -9.05
C GLU A 204 5.15 -33.94 -9.15
N ASP A 205 5.86 -34.04 -10.28
CA ASP A 205 6.93 -35.02 -10.50
C ASP A 205 8.04 -34.86 -9.45
N ALA A 206 8.40 -33.62 -9.11
CA ALA A 206 9.39 -33.34 -8.07
C ALA A 206 8.92 -33.81 -6.68
N ALA A 207 7.68 -33.51 -6.29
CA ALA A 207 7.12 -33.97 -5.03
C ALA A 207 7.04 -35.51 -4.97
N MET A 208 6.61 -36.14 -6.07
CA MET A 208 6.55 -37.60 -6.20
C MET A 208 7.93 -38.24 -6.12
N TRP A 209 8.93 -37.61 -6.73
CA TRP A 209 10.32 -38.06 -6.64
C TRP A 209 10.83 -37.99 -5.19
N VAL A 210 10.64 -36.88 -4.48
CA VAL A 210 11.05 -36.76 -3.06
C VAL A 210 10.39 -37.81 -2.18
N GLN A 211 9.10 -38.08 -2.39
CA GLN A 211 8.34 -39.05 -1.63
C GLN A 211 8.90 -40.48 -1.76
N HIS A 212 9.18 -40.91 -2.99
CA HIS A 212 9.50 -42.30 -3.30
C HIS A 212 11.00 -42.58 -3.40
N SER A 213 11.83 -41.56 -3.56
CA SER A 213 13.28 -41.72 -3.67
C SER A 213 13.87 -42.22 -2.34
N ASP A 214 14.82 -43.15 -2.46
CA ASP A 214 15.69 -43.61 -1.37
C ASP A 214 16.89 -42.68 -1.16
N LYS A 215 17.11 -41.72 -2.07
CA LYS A 215 18.20 -40.74 -2.01
C LYS A 215 17.91 -39.57 -1.07
N VAL A 216 16.66 -39.37 -0.66
CA VAL A 216 16.27 -38.33 0.29
C VAL A 216 15.98 -38.97 1.63
N SER A 217 16.72 -38.55 2.67
CA SER A 217 16.51 -39.09 4.02
C SER A 217 15.12 -38.73 4.58
N GLN A 218 14.57 -39.60 5.42
CA GLN A 218 13.19 -39.50 5.91
C GLN A 218 12.83 -38.17 6.60
N PRO A 219 13.71 -37.55 7.43
CA PRO A 219 13.40 -36.25 8.05
C PRO A 219 13.17 -35.12 7.05
N TRP A 220 13.74 -35.22 5.85
CA TRP A 220 13.73 -34.16 4.84
C TRP A 220 12.66 -34.32 3.76
N LYS A 221 11.98 -35.47 3.70
CA LYS A 221 10.92 -35.70 2.70
C LYS A 221 9.75 -34.73 2.87
N GLU A 222 9.14 -34.69 4.05
CA GLU A 222 7.98 -33.84 4.30
C GLU A 222 8.30 -32.34 4.17
N PRO A 223 9.41 -31.80 4.74
CA PRO A 223 9.76 -30.40 4.57
C PRO A 223 9.95 -29.96 3.11
N LEU A 224 10.55 -30.82 2.27
CA LEU A 224 10.71 -30.54 0.84
C LEU A 224 9.37 -30.61 0.11
N ILE A 225 8.57 -31.65 0.35
CA ILE A 225 7.25 -31.82 -0.26
C ILE A 225 6.36 -30.63 0.07
N SER A 226 6.30 -30.19 1.32
CA SER A 226 5.46 -29.05 1.72
C SER A 226 5.83 -27.75 1.00
N ARG A 227 7.13 -27.50 0.74
CA ARG A 227 7.60 -26.33 -0.03
C ARG A 227 7.24 -26.44 -1.52
N ILE A 228 7.43 -27.62 -2.11
CA ILE A 228 7.08 -27.89 -3.51
C ILE A 228 5.56 -27.71 -3.71
N LEU A 229 4.76 -28.28 -2.82
CA LEU A 229 3.31 -28.17 -2.85
C LEU A 229 2.84 -26.75 -2.59
N LEU A 230 3.47 -26.00 -1.68
CA LEU A 230 3.12 -24.59 -1.48
C LEU A 230 3.38 -23.78 -2.75
N ARG A 231 4.52 -23.98 -3.42
CA ARG A 231 4.81 -23.35 -4.71
C ARG A 231 3.79 -23.73 -5.78
N LYS A 232 3.42 -25.01 -5.85
CA LYS A 232 2.38 -25.49 -6.77
C LYS A 232 1.03 -24.80 -6.49
N THR A 233 0.59 -24.76 -5.24
CA THR A 233 -0.66 -24.13 -4.84
C THR A 233 -0.67 -22.62 -5.13
N LEU A 234 0.43 -21.91 -4.90
CA LEU A 234 0.56 -20.50 -5.27
C LEU A 234 0.44 -20.30 -6.79
N LEU A 235 1.08 -21.15 -7.59
CA LEU A 235 0.96 -21.11 -9.05
C LEU A 235 -0.48 -21.35 -9.52
N GLU A 236 -1.19 -22.28 -8.89
CA GLU A 236 -2.61 -22.52 -9.17
C GLU A 236 -3.48 -21.32 -8.79
N LEU A 237 -3.23 -20.70 -7.63
CA LEU A 237 -3.93 -19.48 -7.18
C LEU A 237 -3.73 -18.30 -8.14
N TYR A 238 -2.52 -18.09 -8.66
CA TYR A 238 -2.26 -17.04 -9.65
C TYR A 238 -2.88 -17.31 -11.02
N ASN A 239 -3.12 -18.57 -11.37
CA ASN A 239 -3.67 -18.95 -12.66
C ASN A 239 -5.20 -18.94 -12.70
N ILE A 240 -5.86 -18.95 -11.54
CA ILE A 240 -7.31 -19.12 -11.45
C ILE A 240 -8.04 -17.83 -11.08
N ASP A 241 -9.10 -17.53 -11.82
CA ASP A 241 -9.95 -16.37 -11.55
C ASP A 241 -10.82 -16.62 -10.30
N PRO A 242 -10.67 -15.80 -9.22
CA PRO A 242 -11.40 -16.01 -7.98
C PRO A 242 -12.90 -15.82 -8.12
N ALA A 243 -13.39 -15.00 -9.05
CA ALA A 243 -14.81 -14.76 -9.25
C ALA A 243 -15.48 -15.91 -10.04
N LYS A 244 -14.78 -16.51 -11.01
CA LYS A 244 -15.30 -17.64 -11.81
C LYS A 244 -15.25 -18.97 -11.08
N HIS A 245 -14.16 -19.23 -10.35
CA HIS A 245 -13.89 -20.55 -9.76
C HIS A 245 -13.83 -20.49 -8.23
N GLN A 246 -14.83 -19.88 -7.62
CA GLN A 246 -14.87 -19.54 -6.18
C GLN A 246 -14.55 -20.72 -5.24
N LEU A 247 -15.11 -21.91 -5.49
CA LEU A 247 -14.89 -23.09 -4.65
C LEU A 247 -13.47 -23.63 -4.77
N GLN A 248 -12.95 -23.69 -6.00
CA GLN A 248 -11.58 -24.17 -6.26
C GLN A 248 -10.56 -23.20 -5.68
N TYR A 249 -10.74 -21.89 -5.89
CA TYR A 249 -9.89 -20.84 -5.34
C TYR A 249 -9.81 -20.93 -3.81
N ARG A 250 -10.96 -21.12 -3.15
CA ARG A 250 -11.01 -21.31 -1.69
C ARG A 250 -10.31 -22.58 -1.23
N SER A 251 -10.52 -23.70 -1.91
CA SER A 251 -9.84 -24.97 -1.57
C SER A 251 -8.33 -24.84 -1.67
N LEU A 252 -7.83 -24.10 -2.66
CA LEU A 252 -6.40 -23.82 -2.83
C LEU A 252 -5.87 -22.92 -1.70
N LEU A 253 -6.63 -21.91 -1.27
CA LEU A 253 -6.26 -21.09 -0.12
C LEU A 253 -6.20 -21.90 1.18
N ASP A 254 -7.22 -22.73 1.44
CA ASP A 254 -7.25 -23.60 2.61
C ASP A 254 -6.02 -24.53 2.62
N GLN A 255 -5.67 -25.10 1.45
CA GLN A 255 -4.46 -25.90 1.28
C GLN A 255 -3.18 -25.09 1.54
N ALA A 256 -3.07 -23.87 1.00
CA ALA A 256 -1.91 -23.01 1.21
C ALA A 256 -1.72 -22.66 2.69
N HIS A 257 -2.80 -22.37 3.42
CA HIS A 257 -2.74 -22.10 4.87
C HIS A 257 -2.34 -23.33 5.68
N ILE A 258 -2.78 -24.53 5.30
CA ILE A 258 -2.35 -25.78 5.95
C ILE A 258 -0.84 -25.97 5.76
N LEU A 259 -0.35 -25.87 4.51
CA LEU A 259 1.07 -26.00 4.20
C LEU A 259 1.92 -24.94 4.91
N LEU A 260 1.45 -23.69 4.96
CA LEU A 260 2.13 -22.62 5.67
C LEU A 260 2.24 -22.90 7.17
N LYS A 261 1.18 -23.43 7.79
CA LYS A 261 1.18 -23.76 9.22
C LYS A 261 2.20 -24.85 9.55
N ASP A 262 2.38 -25.81 8.65
CA ASP A 262 3.35 -26.89 8.80
C ASP A 262 4.80 -26.41 8.59
N LEU A 263 4.99 -25.39 7.74
CA LEU A 263 6.30 -24.78 7.46
C LEU A 263 6.71 -23.71 8.48
N SER A 264 5.74 -22.97 9.03
CA SER A 264 6.03 -21.94 10.03
C SER A 264 6.49 -22.62 11.33
N PRO A 265 7.67 -22.26 11.89
CA PRO A 265 8.04 -22.74 13.22
C PRO A 265 6.93 -22.35 14.20
N LYS A 266 6.56 -23.23 15.14
CA LYS A 266 5.58 -22.93 16.19
C LYS A 266 6.06 -21.73 17.02
N VAL A 267 5.77 -20.52 16.56
CA VAL A 267 5.98 -19.29 17.31
C VAL A 267 5.02 -19.37 18.49
N GLN A 268 5.57 -19.61 19.69
CA GLN A 268 4.82 -19.36 20.92
C GLN A 268 4.31 -17.92 20.85
N GLN A 269 2.99 -17.78 20.94
CA GLN A 269 2.31 -16.49 21.02
C GLN A 269 2.85 -15.72 22.23
N THR A 270 3.87 -14.91 22.02
CA THR A 270 4.06 -13.70 22.80
C THR A 270 3.26 -12.62 22.08
N GLN A 271 2.38 -11.95 22.82
CA GLN A 271 1.57 -10.85 22.32
C GLN A 271 2.41 -9.90 21.46
N PRO A 272 1.85 -9.35 20.36
CA PRO A 272 2.58 -8.35 19.58
C PRO A 272 2.87 -7.15 20.48
N GLN A 273 4.13 -6.98 20.87
CA GLN A 273 4.60 -5.66 21.25
C GLN A 273 4.52 -4.76 20.00
N PRO A 274 4.03 -3.52 20.12
CA PRO A 274 4.05 -2.58 19.02
C PRO A 274 5.50 -2.46 18.51
N PRO A 275 5.71 -2.33 17.18
CA PRO A 275 7.05 -2.14 16.65
C PRO A 275 7.68 -0.95 17.37
N ALA A 276 8.85 -1.17 17.97
CA ALA A 276 9.66 -0.07 18.46
C ALA A 276 9.83 0.89 17.26
N ALA A 277 9.49 2.16 17.47
CA ALA A 277 9.64 3.18 16.46
C ALA A 277 11.03 3.03 15.81
N PRO A 278 11.15 3.14 14.47
CA PRO A 278 12.45 3.10 13.82
C PRO A 278 13.32 4.12 14.54
N THR A 279 14.43 3.64 15.11
CA THR A 279 15.42 4.53 15.70
C THR A 279 15.81 5.50 14.58
N PRO A 280 15.68 6.82 14.77
CA PRO A 280 16.05 7.76 13.73
C PRO A 280 17.53 7.50 13.44
N VAL A 281 17.82 7.01 12.24
CA VAL A 281 19.16 7.11 11.67
C VAL A 281 19.53 8.58 11.82
N PRO A 282 20.63 8.94 12.52
CA PRO A 282 20.99 10.33 12.68
C PRO A 282 21.12 10.92 11.27
N LYS A 283 20.23 11.87 10.96
CA LYS A 283 20.40 12.72 9.77
C LYS A 283 21.82 13.29 9.86
N PRO A 284 22.63 13.25 8.79
CA PRO A 284 23.82 14.07 8.74
C PRO A 284 23.38 15.49 9.06
N VAL A 285 23.95 16.08 10.11
CA VAL A 285 23.72 17.50 10.43
C VAL A 285 24.43 18.27 9.33
N PHE A 286 23.71 18.56 8.24
CA PHE A 286 24.14 19.57 7.30
C PHE A 286 24.02 20.91 8.01
N GLY A 287 25.18 21.49 8.35
CA GLY A 287 25.24 22.90 8.72
C GLY A 287 24.62 23.77 7.61
N PRO A 288 24.15 24.98 7.93
CA PRO A 288 23.56 25.86 6.94
C PRO A 288 24.53 26.06 5.76
N PRO A 289 24.04 26.13 4.52
CA PRO A 289 24.91 26.37 3.37
C PRO A 289 25.64 27.69 3.55
N LEU A 290 26.96 27.67 3.35
CA LEU A 290 27.75 28.89 3.30
C LEU A 290 27.21 29.78 2.17
N PRO A 291 27.05 31.10 2.40
CA PRO A 291 26.60 32.00 1.35
C PRO A 291 27.61 32.00 0.18
N PRO A 292 27.13 32.10 -1.08
CA PRO A 292 28.00 32.09 -2.24
C PRO A 292 28.97 33.27 -2.18
N GLY A 293 30.28 32.99 -2.15
CA GLY A 293 31.34 34.01 -2.18
C GLY A 293 32.49 33.84 -1.17
N PHE A 294 32.46 32.85 -0.28
CA PHE A 294 33.59 32.60 0.64
C PHE A 294 34.58 31.58 0.07
N ARG A 295 35.72 32.04 -0.46
CA ARG A 295 36.93 31.22 -0.67
C ARG A 295 37.82 31.30 0.57
N PRO A 296 38.25 30.19 1.20
CA PRO A 296 39.32 30.24 2.18
C PRO A 296 40.66 30.57 1.48
N PRO A 297 41.58 31.30 2.14
CA PRO A 297 42.82 31.74 1.52
C PRO A 297 43.78 30.56 1.31
N HIS A 298 44.47 30.54 0.16
CA HIS A 298 45.56 29.61 -0.09
C HIS A 298 46.71 29.84 0.91
N PRO A 299 47.26 28.80 1.53
CA PRO A 299 48.50 28.93 2.31
C PRO A 299 49.70 29.15 1.37
N PRO A 300 50.71 29.93 1.80
CA PRO A 300 51.82 30.32 0.94
C PRO A 300 52.80 29.16 0.70
N SER A 301 53.39 29.18 -0.48
CA SER A 301 54.53 28.37 -0.88
C SER A 301 55.76 28.67 -0.02
N GLN A 302 56.34 27.66 0.62
CA GLN A 302 57.69 27.72 1.17
C GLN A 302 58.51 26.50 0.76
N ASN A 303 59.58 26.78 0.02
CA ASN A 303 60.68 25.88 -0.27
C ASN A 303 61.51 25.62 1.00
N GLY A 304 61.85 24.35 1.20
CA GLY A 304 63.14 23.85 1.68
C GLY A 304 63.63 24.25 3.07
N VAL A 305 63.41 23.39 4.08
CA VAL A 305 64.40 23.06 5.12
C VAL A 305 64.17 21.61 5.58
N SER A 306 65.24 20.84 5.66
CA SER A 306 65.34 19.43 6.07
C SER A 306 64.89 19.19 7.52
N GLN A 307 64.20 18.07 7.78
CA GLN A 307 63.98 17.53 9.13
C GLN A 307 64.22 16.00 9.19
N PRO A 308 64.56 15.45 10.37
CA PRO A 308 65.41 14.26 10.56
C PRO A 308 64.63 12.93 10.71
N PRO A 309 65.32 11.77 10.72
CA PRO A 309 64.65 10.47 10.78
C PRO A 309 64.06 10.16 12.17
N LEU A 310 62.90 9.49 12.15
CA LEU A 310 62.19 8.93 13.31
C LEU A 310 62.97 7.76 13.95
N PRO A 311 62.88 7.57 15.28
CA PRO A 311 63.63 6.54 16.01
C PRO A 311 63.00 5.13 15.94
N PRO A 312 63.78 4.05 16.15
CA PRO A 312 63.33 2.66 16.01
C PRO A 312 62.66 2.11 17.28
N ARG A 313 61.83 1.07 17.09
CA ARG A 313 61.20 0.27 18.16
C ARG A 313 62.25 -0.62 18.88
N PRO A 314 62.14 -0.84 20.20
CA PRO A 314 63.03 -1.75 20.91
C PRO A 314 62.50 -3.20 20.93
N ASN A 315 63.44 -4.15 20.72
CA ASN A 315 63.30 -5.60 20.78
C ASN A 315 63.53 -6.19 22.19
N GLU A 316 63.09 -7.44 22.31
CA GLU A 316 63.23 -8.45 23.38
C GLU A 316 64.64 -8.66 23.97
N VAL A 317 64.72 -9.13 25.23
CA VAL A 317 65.76 -10.05 25.72
C VAL A 317 65.21 -11.05 26.78
N LEU A 318 65.67 -12.31 26.60
CA LEU A 318 65.59 -13.59 27.34
C LEU A 318 65.66 -13.61 28.90
N VAL A 319 65.22 -14.73 29.53
CA VAL A 319 66.08 -15.79 30.16
C VAL A 319 65.25 -16.95 30.79
N THR A 320 65.89 -18.13 30.76
CA THR A 320 65.57 -19.57 30.96
C THR A 320 65.35 -20.10 32.40
N ASN A 321 64.56 -21.18 32.59
CA ASN A 321 64.96 -22.53 33.13
C ASN A 321 63.78 -23.38 33.72
N THR A 322 63.81 -24.68 33.38
CA THR A 322 63.02 -25.89 33.76
C THR A 322 63.04 -26.30 35.26
N PRO A 323 62.14 -27.18 35.80
CA PRO A 323 61.97 -28.61 35.43
C PRO A 323 60.56 -29.29 35.55
N MET A 324 60.39 -30.46 34.88
CA MET A 324 59.31 -31.49 35.04
C MET A 324 59.62 -32.45 36.22
N PRO A 325 58.84 -33.53 36.58
CA PRO A 325 57.49 -34.07 36.21
C PRO A 325 56.61 -34.35 37.50
N PRO A 326 55.47 -35.11 37.57
CA PRO A 326 55.01 -36.21 36.69
C PRO A 326 53.51 -36.32 36.34
N SER A 327 53.30 -37.28 35.44
CA SER A 327 52.09 -37.79 34.82
C SER A 327 51.04 -38.33 35.81
N THR A 328 49.78 -37.96 35.61
CA THR A 328 48.61 -38.76 36.00
C THR A 328 47.50 -38.62 34.96
N THR A 329 47.16 -39.77 34.38
CA THR A 329 45.95 -40.08 33.61
C THR A 329 44.69 -39.66 34.36
N HIS A 330 43.70 -39.02 33.74
CA HIS A 330 42.26 -39.20 34.04
C HIS A 330 41.35 -38.46 33.03
N GLN A 331 40.71 -39.26 32.18
CA GLN A 331 39.28 -39.24 31.81
C GLN A 331 38.64 -37.97 31.22
N ASP A 332 38.15 -38.16 29.99
CA ASP A 332 37.14 -37.37 29.29
C ASP A 332 35.94 -37.00 30.17
N LEU A 333 35.61 -35.71 30.18
CA LEU A 333 34.29 -35.19 30.56
C LEU A 333 33.74 -34.39 29.38
N PRO A 334 32.51 -34.67 28.91
CA PRO A 334 31.94 -33.96 27.78
C PRO A 334 31.56 -32.53 28.19
N HIS A 335 31.96 -31.56 27.37
CA HIS A 335 31.46 -30.18 27.46
C HIS A 335 29.92 -30.16 27.40
N PRO A 336 29.25 -29.30 28.19
CA PRO A 336 27.81 -29.18 28.14
C PRO A 336 27.39 -28.66 26.76
N LYS A 337 26.54 -29.44 26.08
CA LYS A 337 25.82 -29.01 24.88
C LYS A 337 25.07 -27.73 25.22
N THR A 338 25.48 -26.62 24.62
CA THR A 338 24.67 -25.42 24.55
C THR A 338 23.41 -25.80 23.80
N GLU A 339 22.26 -25.83 24.48
CA GLU A 339 20.97 -26.05 23.84
C GLU A 339 20.74 -24.89 22.86
N ALA A 340 20.83 -25.20 21.56
CA ALA A 340 20.47 -24.27 20.50
C ALA A 340 18.99 -23.88 20.66
N THR A 341 18.73 -22.58 20.64
CA THR A 341 17.37 -22.03 20.59
C THR A 341 16.64 -22.53 19.33
N PRO A 342 15.31 -22.76 19.36
CA PRO A 342 14.55 -23.34 18.23
C PRO A 342 14.48 -22.49 16.94
N GLN A 343 15.23 -21.38 16.86
CA GLN A 343 15.26 -20.46 15.72
C GLN A 343 16.25 -20.87 14.61
N ASP A 344 17.14 -21.84 14.86
CA ASP A 344 18.28 -22.16 13.97
C ASP A 344 18.09 -23.41 13.07
N ALA A 345 16.88 -23.97 12.99
CA ALA A 345 16.70 -25.34 12.47
C ALA A 345 17.09 -25.58 10.99
N TYR A 346 17.20 -24.54 10.16
CA TYR A 346 17.49 -24.67 8.72
C TYR A 346 18.56 -23.69 8.19
N THR A 347 19.27 -22.95 9.04
CA THR A 347 20.29 -22.01 8.56
C THR A 347 21.57 -22.79 8.21
N PRO A 348 22.01 -22.81 6.94
CA PRO A 348 23.20 -23.54 6.56
C PRO A 348 24.45 -22.87 7.15
N PRO A 349 25.50 -23.64 7.47
CA PRO A 349 26.72 -23.09 8.03
C PRO A 349 27.35 -22.07 7.06
N PRO A 350 28.17 -21.12 7.54
CA PRO A 350 28.78 -20.09 6.68
C PRO A 350 29.60 -20.66 5.50
N SER A 351 30.11 -21.89 5.62
CA SER A 351 30.86 -22.59 4.56
C SER A 351 29.98 -23.32 3.55
N SER A 352 28.65 -23.26 3.69
CA SER A 352 27.74 -23.96 2.79
C SER A 352 27.67 -23.27 1.43
N PRO A 353 27.64 -24.03 0.32
CA PRO A 353 27.44 -23.48 -1.02
C PRO A 353 26.08 -22.80 -1.19
N ALA A 354 25.10 -23.05 -0.31
CA ALA A 354 23.77 -22.45 -0.38
C ALA A 354 23.80 -20.92 -0.31
N HIS A 355 24.76 -20.31 0.40
CA HIS A 355 24.89 -18.86 0.50
C HIS A 355 25.21 -18.19 -0.85
N LEU A 356 25.81 -18.94 -1.78
CA LEU A 356 26.09 -18.47 -3.14
C LEU A 356 24.85 -18.51 -4.04
N ALA A 357 23.73 -19.10 -3.61
CA ALA A 357 22.51 -19.16 -4.42
C ALA A 357 21.91 -17.77 -4.72
N PHE A 358 22.24 -16.75 -3.92
CA PHE A 358 21.73 -15.38 -4.08
C PHE A 358 22.89 -14.41 -4.33
N ASP A 359 22.88 -13.75 -5.49
CA ASP A 359 23.77 -12.62 -5.79
C ASP A 359 23.00 -11.29 -5.53
N PRO A 360 23.24 -10.61 -4.39
CA PRO A 360 22.61 -9.32 -4.11
C PRO A 360 23.01 -8.21 -5.09
N HIS A 361 24.07 -8.43 -5.87
CA HIS A 361 24.60 -7.51 -6.87
C HIS A 361 24.35 -7.97 -8.30
N VAL A 362 23.41 -8.90 -8.52
CA VAL A 362 23.10 -9.45 -9.85
C VAL A 362 22.78 -8.37 -10.89
N SER A 363 22.25 -7.21 -10.46
CA SER A 363 21.92 -6.07 -11.32
C SER A 363 23.08 -5.58 -12.17
N ARG A 364 24.34 -5.81 -11.76
CA ARG A 364 25.53 -5.51 -12.57
C ARG A 364 25.65 -6.33 -13.87
N ARG A 365 24.95 -7.45 -13.94
CA ARG A 365 24.94 -8.38 -15.08
C ARG A 365 23.64 -8.31 -15.89
N LEU A 366 22.68 -7.51 -15.44
CA LEU A 366 21.37 -7.37 -16.06
C LEU A 366 21.27 -6.05 -16.83
N ASN A 367 20.48 -6.03 -17.90
CA ASN A 367 20.19 -4.78 -18.60
C ASN A 367 19.18 -3.96 -17.77
N THR A 368 19.68 -3.15 -16.84
CA THR A 368 18.85 -2.34 -15.95
C THR A 368 19.15 -0.85 -16.08
N CYS A 369 18.08 -0.06 -16.10
CA CYS A 369 18.13 1.40 -16.09
C CYS A 369 17.79 1.97 -14.70
N VAL A 370 17.99 1.20 -13.64
CA VAL A 370 17.73 1.63 -12.26
C VAL A 370 19.01 1.49 -11.42
N PRO A 371 19.33 2.47 -10.54
CA PRO A 371 20.49 2.37 -9.66
C PRO A 371 20.49 1.12 -8.78
N ILE A 372 21.69 0.61 -8.46
CA ILE A 372 21.86 -0.59 -7.65
C ILE A 372 21.36 -0.35 -6.22
N ARG A 373 20.44 -1.21 -5.77
CA ARG A 373 20.04 -1.29 -4.36
C ARG A 373 20.05 -2.74 -3.88
N VAL A 374 20.84 -3.01 -2.85
CA VAL A 374 20.87 -4.32 -2.20
C VAL A 374 19.72 -4.44 -1.19
N ILE A 375 18.91 -5.48 -1.33
CA ILE A 375 17.90 -5.86 -0.33
C ILE A 375 18.46 -7.05 0.46
N PRO A 376 18.61 -6.93 1.80
CA PRO A 376 19.13 -8.02 2.60
C PRO A 376 18.19 -9.23 2.54
N ILE A 377 18.77 -10.43 2.60
CA ILE A 377 18.01 -11.68 2.65
C ILE A 377 17.06 -11.63 3.87
N PRO A 378 15.74 -11.76 3.69
CA PRO A 378 14.80 -11.67 4.81
C PRO A 378 14.99 -12.78 5.84
N ALA A 379 14.75 -12.46 7.12
CA ALA A 379 14.74 -13.44 8.21
C ALA A 379 13.49 -14.33 8.13
N ASP A 380 13.57 -15.59 8.58
CA ASP A 380 12.51 -16.59 8.38
C ASP A 380 11.16 -16.16 8.97
N ALA A 381 11.17 -15.59 10.19
CA ALA A 381 9.94 -15.09 10.81
C ALA A 381 9.28 -13.98 9.98
N VAL A 382 10.07 -13.14 9.30
CA VAL A 382 9.55 -12.08 8.41
C VAL A 382 8.94 -12.70 7.16
N ILE A 383 9.60 -13.70 6.57
CA ILE A 383 9.12 -14.42 5.37
C ILE A 383 7.75 -15.03 5.64
N TRP A 384 7.64 -15.87 6.67
CA TRP A 384 6.40 -16.59 6.95
C TRP A 384 5.25 -15.67 7.37
N ASN A 385 5.55 -14.58 8.09
CA ASN A 385 4.55 -13.55 8.38
C ASN A 385 4.10 -12.79 7.12
N ALA A 386 5.01 -12.53 6.18
CA ALA A 386 4.66 -11.88 4.92
C ALA A 386 3.79 -12.79 4.04
N VAL A 387 4.13 -14.09 3.95
CA VAL A 387 3.33 -15.10 3.24
C VAL A 387 1.96 -15.26 3.89
N ALA A 388 1.87 -15.31 5.23
CA ALA A 388 0.60 -15.36 5.95
C ALA A 388 -0.30 -14.18 5.58
N ARG A 389 0.23 -12.96 5.66
CA ARG A 389 -0.51 -11.73 5.30
C ARG A 389 -0.90 -11.70 3.83
N PHE A 390 -0.04 -12.21 2.95
CA PHE A 390 -0.34 -12.32 1.53
C PHE A 390 -1.54 -13.24 1.29
N LEU A 391 -1.53 -14.44 1.88
CA LEU A 391 -2.65 -15.39 1.80
C LEU A 391 -3.93 -14.86 2.45
N ASP A 392 -3.82 -14.18 3.60
CA ASP A 392 -4.96 -13.52 4.25
C ASP A 392 -5.61 -12.49 3.31
N GLY A 393 -4.80 -11.71 2.59
CA GLY A 393 -5.27 -10.78 1.57
C GLY A 393 -6.01 -11.49 0.42
N LEU A 394 -5.48 -12.60 -0.09
CA LEU A 394 -6.19 -13.41 -1.09
C LEU A 394 -7.46 -14.09 -0.53
N GLY A 395 -7.46 -14.45 0.75
CA GLY A 395 -8.63 -14.93 1.48
C GLY A 395 -9.73 -13.88 1.58
N GLU A 396 -9.37 -12.62 1.78
CA GLU A 396 -10.29 -11.49 1.73
C GLU A 396 -10.91 -11.34 0.33
N VAL A 397 -10.13 -11.49 -0.74
CA VAL A 397 -10.65 -11.51 -2.12
C VAL A 397 -11.66 -12.64 -2.30
N SER A 398 -11.32 -13.86 -1.86
CA SER A 398 -12.21 -15.03 -1.94
C SER A 398 -13.51 -14.82 -1.15
N ALA A 399 -13.46 -14.08 -0.04
CA ALA A 399 -14.64 -13.70 0.70
C ALA A 399 -15.50 -12.69 -0.06
N LEU A 400 -14.89 -11.64 -0.63
CA LEU A 400 -15.56 -10.54 -1.32
C LEU A 400 -16.30 -11.00 -2.59
N VAL A 401 -15.70 -11.86 -3.41
CA VAL A 401 -16.30 -12.34 -4.67
C VAL A 401 -17.62 -13.11 -4.48
N ARG A 402 -17.90 -13.54 -3.25
CA ARG A 402 -19.14 -14.24 -2.88
C ARG A 402 -20.24 -13.28 -2.41
N GLU A 403 -19.92 -12.02 -2.19
CA GLU A 403 -20.83 -10.99 -1.72
C GLU A 403 -21.28 -10.13 -2.90
N ALA A 404 -22.47 -10.40 -3.44
CA ALA A 404 -23.12 -9.58 -4.47
C ALA A 404 -23.72 -8.29 -3.87
N CYS A 405 -22.89 -7.54 -3.13
CA CYS A 405 -23.30 -6.36 -2.38
C CYS A 405 -22.27 -5.23 -2.47
N LEU A 406 -22.58 -4.14 -3.18
CA LEU A 406 -21.62 -3.06 -3.46
C LEU A 406 -21.18 -2.33 -2.19
N ALA A 407 -22.11 -2.09 -1.27
CA ALA A 407 -21.86 -1.48 0.04
C ALA A 407 -20.90 -2.32 0.90
N THR A 408 -20.94 -3.65 0.78
CA THR A 408 -19.96 -4.54 1.45
C THR A 408 -18.55 -4.33 0.90
N TRP A 409 -18.41 -4.28 -0.42
CA TRP A 409 -17.11 -4.02 -1.06
C TRP A 409 -16.57 -2.63 -0.74
N GLU A 410 -17.44 -1.61 -0.72
CA GLU A 410 -17.08 -0.25 -0.31
C GLU A 410 -16.60 -0.24 1.15
N THR A 411 -17.35 -0.86 2.06
CA THR A 411 -17.01 -0.91 3.49
C THR A 411 -15.70 -1.64 3.73
N ALA A 412 -15.50 -2.81 3.10
CA ALA A 412 -14.27 -3.58 3.23
C ALA A 412 -13.04 -2.77 2.81
N GLY A 413 -13.09 -2.14 1.62
CA GLY A 413 -12.00 -1.30 1.14
C GLY A 413 -11.75 -0.08 2.05
N LYS A 414 -12.81 0.62 2.47
CA LYS A 414 -12.70 1.77 3.36
C LYS A 414 -12.09 1.40 4.69
N VAL A 415 -12.54 0.31 5.33
CA VAL A 415 -12.02 -0.08 6.63
C VAL A 415 -10.53 -0.45 6.56
N ARG A 416 -10.05 -1.11 5.49
CA ARG A 416 -8.61 -1.35 5.28
C ARG A 416 -7.82 -0.05 5.16
N VAL A 417 -8.36 0.94 4.46
CA VAL A 417 -7.75 2.27 4.38
C VAL A 417 -7.77 2.98 5.74
N TRP A 418 -8.83 2.79 6.53
CA TRP A 418 -9.05 3.51 7.79
C TRP A 418 -8.26 2.92 8.95
N THR A 419 -8.12 1.60 9.06
CA THR A 419 -7.37 1.01 10.19
C THR A 419 -5.87 1.21 10.05
N GLY A 420 -5.37 1.43 8.83
CA GLY A 420 -3.93 1.63 8.58
C GLY A 420 -3.09 0.38 8.84
N ASP A 421 -3.73 -0.79 9.03
CA ASP A 421 -3.05 -2.07 9.07
C ASP A 421 -2.32 -2.26 7.73
N ALA A 422 -1.04 -2.64 7.78
CA ALA A 422 -0.07 -2.63 6.67
C ALA A 422 -0.69 -2.67 5.26
N PRO A 423 -0.31 -1.74 4.36
CA PRO A 423 -0.97 -1.57 3.07
C PRO A 423 -0.95 -2.89 2.28
N MET A 424 -2.11 -3.26 1.72
CA MET A 424 -2.19 -4.41 0.84
C MET A 424 -1.23 -4.25 -0.34
N ASN A 425 -0.49 -5.32 -0.63
CA ASN A 425 0.43 -5.35 -1.76
C ASN A 425 -0.31 -5.10 -3.09
N ALA A 426 0.46 -4.69 -4.11
CA ALA A 426 -0.10 -4.29 -5.40
C ALA A 426 -0.88 -5.41 -6.08
N TYR A 427 -0.42 -6.66 -5.96
CA TYR A 427 -1.07 -7.82 -6.57
C TYR A 427 -2.46 -8.08 -5.96
N VAL A 428 -2.58 -8.14 -4.63
CA VAL A 428 -3.86 -8.31 -3.94
C VAL A 428 -4.81 -7.17 -4.32
N ARG A 429 -4.33 -5.92 -4.32
CA ARG A 429 -5.14 -4.78 -4.77
C ARG A 429 -5.60 -4.92 -6.22
N SER A 430 -4.73 -5.40 -7.11
CA SER A 430 -5.07 -5.63 -8.51
C SER A 430 -6.13 -6.71 -8.66
N VAL A 431 -5.90 -7.88 -8.07
CA VAL A 431 -6.80 -9.02 -8.21
C VAL A 431 -8.16 -8.74 -7.57
N THR A 432 -8.23 -7.98 -6.47
CA THR A 432 -9.51 -7.50 -5.92
C THR A 432 -10.28 -6.67 -6.95
N GLN A 433 -9.59 -5.77 -7.65
CA GLN A 433 -10.20 -4.89 -8.66
C GLN A 433 -10.63 -5.62 -9.94
N SER A 434 -9.85 -6.59 -10.41
CA SER A 434 -10.17 -7.38 -11.61
C SER A 434 -11.23 -8.44 -11.33
N ALA A 435 -11.21 -9.06 -10.14
CA ALA A 435 -12.26 -9.97 -9.68
C ALA A 435 -13.62 -9.27 -9.48
N PHE A 436 -13.61 -8.00 -9.04
CA PHE A 436 -14.82 -7.20 -8.93
C PHE A 436 -15.43 -6.90 -10.31
N TYR A 437 -14.61 -6.48 -11.28
CA TYR A 437 -15.09 -6.04 -12.59
C TYR A 437 -14.08 -6.36 -13.69
N ASN A 438 -14.49 -7.20 -14.64
CA ASN A 438 -13.62 -7.74 -15.70
C ASN A 438 -13.52 -6.83 -16.95
N GLY A 439 -14.16 -5.65 -16.93
CA GLY A 439 -14.28 -4.75 -18.07
C GLY A 439 -15.66 -4.78 -18.74
N VAL A 440 -16.52 -5.74 -18.39
CA VAL A 440 -17.87 -5.91 -18.95
C VAL A 440 -18.89 -6.20 -17.86
N LEU A 441 -18.61 -7.21 -17.02
CA LEU A 441 -19.49 -7.71 -15.96
C LEU A 441 -18.88 -7.47 -14.58
N VAL A 442 -19.75 -7.21 -13.61
CA VAL A 442 -19.43 -7.20 -12.18
C VAL A 442 -19.53 -8.62 -11.65
N LEU A 443 -18.49 -9.09 -10.94
CA LEU A 443 -18.37 -10.44 -10.39
C LEU A 443 -18.60 -11.55 -11.44
N GLU A 444 -18.23 -11.29 -12.69
CA GLU A 444 -18.41 -12.21 -13.83
C GLU A 444 -19.87 -12.61 -14.13
N GLN A 445 -20.85 -11.95 -13.50
CA GLN A 445 -22.25 -12.37 -13.54
C GLN A 445 -23.19 -11.20 -13.85
N TYR A 446 -22.90 -10.02 -13.34
CA TYR A 446 -23.86 -8.92 -13.29
C TYR A 446 -23.55 -7.81 -14.29
N THR A 447 -24.60 -7.27 -14.90
CA THR A 447 -24.48 -6.17 -15.86
C THR A 447 -24.33 -4.82 -15.15
N PHE A 448 -24.03 -3.78 -15.91
CA PHE A 448 -24.09 -2.41 -15.39
C PHE A 448 -25.46 -2.05 -14.82
N GLN A 449 -26.55 -2.44 -15.49
CA GLN A 449 -27.90 -2.17 -15.01
C GLN A 449 -28.13 -2.74 -13.61
N TRP A 450 -27.69 -3.98 -13.39
CA TRP A 450 -27.73 -4.59 -12.06
C TRP A 450 -26.92 -3.77 -11.05
N ALA A 451 -25.71 -3.33 -11.39
CA ALA A 451 -24.87 -2.56 -10.47
C ALA A 451 -25.53 -1.22 -10.08
N LEU A 452 -26.18 -0.55 -11.04
CA LEU A 452 -26.90 0.68 -10.79
C LEU A 452 -28.14 0.46 -9.91
N ASP A 453 -28.95 -0.54 -10.23
CA ASP A 453 -30.10 -0.95 -9.41
C ASP A 453 -29.67 -1.29 -7.99
N ARG A 454 -28.56 -2.03 -7.86
CA ARG A 454 -28.03 -2.46 -6.57
C ARG A 454 -27.48 -1.29 -5.75
N LEU A 455 -26.82 -0.32 -6.37
CA LEU A 455 -26.32 0.89 -5.71
C LEU A 455 -27.46 1.66 -5.04
N PHE A 456 -28.57 1.87 -5.74
CA PHE A 456 -29.74 2.57 -5.20
C PHE A 456 -30.46 1.73 -4.15
N PHE A 457 -30.65 0.44 -4.41
CA PHE A 457 -31.30 -0.46 -3.45
C PHE A 457 -30.54 -0.55 -2.13
N GLU A 458 -29.22 -0.60 -2.17
CA GLU A 458 -28.41 -0.65 -0.95
C GLU A 458 -28.39 0.68 -0.20
N ARG A 459 -28.52 1.81 -0.92
CA ARG A 459 -28.56 3.15 -0.33
C ARG A 459 -29.90 3.51 0.30
N VAL A 460 -31.01 3.22 -0.39
CA VAL A 460 -32.36 3.66 0.01
C VAL A 460 -33.45 2.58 -0.04
N GLY A 461 -33.12 1.36 -0.45
CA GLY A 461 -34.08 0.24 -0.50
C GLY A 461 -34.97 0.21 -1.73
N VAL A 462 -34.72 1.06 -2.74
CA VAL A 462 -35.49 1.18 -3.98
C VAL A 462 -34.57 0.99 -5.18
N LEU A 463 -35.04 0.33 -6.23
CA LEU A 463 -34.23 0.08 -7.42
C LEU A 463 -34.18 1.34 -8.32
N TRP A 464 -33.08 1.53 -9.03
CA TRP A 464 -32.98 2.60 -10.03
C TRP A 464 -34.03 2.41 -11.13
N SER A 465 -34.25 1.18 -11.59
CA SER A 465 -35.23 0.84 -12.61
C SER A 465 -36.66 1.23 -12.23
N GLU A 466 -37.02 1.16 -10.94
CA GLU A 466 -38.31 1.63 -10.42
C GLU A 466 -38.40 3.16 -10.52
N MET A 467 -37.37 3.87 -10.05
CA MET A 467 -37.28 5.34 -10.16
C MET A 467 -37.29 5.81 -11.61
N ALA A 468 -36.54 5.15 -12.48
CA ALA A 468 -36.49 5.42 -13.91
C ALA A 468 -37.85 5.20 -14.59
N GLY A 469 -38.64 4.23 -14.12
CA GLY A 469 -40.02 4.04 -14.56
C GLY A 469 -40.89 5.26 -14.24
N VAL A 470 -40.78 5.78 -13.01
CA VAL A 470 -41.49 6.99 -12.57
C VAL A 470 -41.08 8.20 -13.42
N ILE A 471 -39.78 8.43 -13.61
CA ILE A 471 -39.27 9.55 -14.43
C ILE A 471 -39.81 9.49 -15.87
N LYS A 472 -39.83 8.30 -16.47
CA LYS A 472 -40.33 8.10 -17.85
C LYS A 472 -41.81 8.41 -18.01
N VAL A 473 -42.61 8.21 -16.96
CA VAL A 473 -44.05 8.48 -16.98
C VAL A 473 -44.33 9.95 -16.66
N SER A 474 -43.66 10.49 -15.64
CA SER A 474 -43.98 11.80 -15.09
C SER A 474 -43.32 12.98 -15.81
N CYS A 475 -42.20 12.76 -16.52
CA CYS A 475 -41.54 13.80 -17.31
C CYS A 475 -41.94 13.79 -18.80
N GLY A 476 -43.03 13.12 -19.17
CA GLY A 476 -43.53 13.05 -20.55
C GLY A 476 -42.51 12.52 -21.56
N ASP A 477 -42.46 13.14 -22.74
CA ASP A 477 -41.61 12.71 -23.87
C ASP A 477 -40.10 12.80 -23.58
N ASP A 478 -39.68 13.68 -22.67
CA ASP A 478 -38.26 13.88 -22.31
C ASP A 478 -37.74 12.84 -21.30
N GLY A 479 -38.64 12.18 -20.55
CA GLY A 479 -38.30 11.25 -19.48
C GLY A 479 -37.30 10.14 -19.89
N PRO A 480 -37.51 9.41 -21.01
CA PRO A 480 -36.57 8.39 -21.47
C PRO A 480 -35.17 8.94 -21.78
N PHE A 481 -35.08 10.15 -22.31
CA PHE A 481 -33.80 10.80 -22.62
C PHE A 481 -33.06 11.21 -21.35
N LEU A 482 -33.76 11.77 -20.36
CA LEU A 482 -33.19 12.14 -19.06
C LEU A 482 -32.61 10.92 -18.32
N VAL A 483 -33.37 9.82 -18.26
CA VAL A 483 -32.88 8.55 -17.68
C VAL A 483 -31.60 8.09 -18.38
N GLN A 484 -31.59 8.10 -19.72
CA GLN A 484 -30.42 7.68 -20.48
C GLN A 484 -29.19 8.59 -20.23
N GLN A 485 -29.39 9.89 -20.01
CA GLN A 485 -28.30 10.79 -19.65
C GLN A 485 -27.69 10.43 -18.29
N VAL A 486 -28.52 10.20 -17.28
CA VAL A 486 -28.06 9.79 -15.93
C VAL A 486 -27.30 8.47 -16.02
N GLU A 487 -27.87 7.46 -16.69
CA GLU A 487 -27.25 6.13 -16.84
C GLU A 487 -25.87 6.21 -17.54
N ARG A 488 -25.75 7.03 -18.59
CA ARG A 488 -24.47 7.25 -19.29
C ARG A 488 -23.43 7.92 -18.41
N LYS A 489 -23.82 8.93 -17.62
CA LYS A 489 -22.90 9.66 -16.73
C LYS A 489 -22.48 8.82 -15.53
N ILE A 490 -23.39 8.01 -14.99
CA ILE A 490 -23.14 7.20 -13.80
C ILE A 490 -22.42 5.88 -14.13
N TYR A 491 -22.40 5.42 -15.39
CA TYR A 491 -21.81 4.15 -15.82
C TYR A 491 -20.43 3.84 -15.23
N LYS A 492 -19.44 4.69 -15.51
CA LYS A 492 -18.09 4.51 -14.97
C LYS A 492 -18.01 4.88 -13.49
N LEU A 493 -18.90 5.76 -13.03
CA LEU A 493 -18.90 6.30 -11.69
C LEU A 493 -19.27 5.24 -10.65
N VAL A 494 -20.29 4.41 -10.89
CA VAL A 494 -20.70 3.30 -9.99
C VAL A 494 -19.56 2.30 -9.81
N ILE A 495 -18.95 1.87 -10.91
CA ILE A 495 -17.87 0.87 -10.87
C ILE A 495 -16.64 1.44 -10.16
N ASN A 496 -16.25 2.67 -10.49
CA ASN A 496 -15.11 3.33 -9.85
C ASN A 496 -15.36 3.61 -8.36
N HIS A 497 -16.59 3.97 -7.96
CA HIS A 497 -16.93 4.21 -6.56
C HIS A 497 -16.52 3.05 -5.65
N VAL A 498 -16.66 1.80 -6.14
CA VAL A 498 -16.21 0.60 -5.43
C VAL A 498 -14.70 0.37 -5.62
N LYS A 499 -14.21 0.36 -6.88
CA LYS A 499 -12.82 -0.01 -7.20
C LYS A 499 -11.78 0.91 -6.58
N LEU A 500 -12.07 2.21 -6.45
CA LEU A 500 -11.10 3.21 -5.98
C LEU A 500 -10.60 2.94 -4.56
N ASN A 501 -11.38 2.25 -3.71
CA ASN A 501 -10.98 1.89 -2.35
C ASN A 501 -9.81 0.87 -2.29
N TRP A 502 -9.44 0.28 -3.43
CA TRP A 502 -8.36 -0.70 -3.56
C TRP A 502 -7.14 -0.12 -4.29
N LEU A 503 -6.98 1.19 -4.27
CA LEU A 503 -5.78 1.89 -4.75
C LEU A 503 -4.81 2.17 -3.59
N ASN A 504 -3.56 2.51 -3.92
CA ASN A 504 -2.71 3.16 -2.94
C ASN A 504 -3.35 4.50 -2.51
N LEU A 505 -3.13 4.89 -1.26
CA LEU A 505 -3.83 6.01 -0.64
C LEU A 505 -3.64 7.35 -1.40
N PRO A 506 -2.43 7.75 -1.84
CA PRO A 506 -2.25 8.94 -2.67
C PRO A 506 -3.04 8.91 -3.99
N ARG A 507 -3.07 7.77 -4.70
CA ARG A 507 -3.79 7.62 -5.97
C ARG A 507 -5.30 7.60 -5.76
N MET A 508 -5.77 6.90 -4.73
CA MET A 508 -7.16 6.94 -4.28
C MET A 508 -7.61 8.39 -4.10
N ARG A 509 -6.89 9.18 -3.30
CA ARG A 509 -7.22 10.60 -3.07
C ARG A 509 -7.30 11.42 -4.36
N ARG A 510 -6.33 11.27 -5.26
CA ARG A 510 -6.33 11.98 -6.56
C ARG A 510 -7.53 11.58 -7.44
N LYS A 511 -7.95 10.32 -7.40
CA LYS A 511 -9.10 9.82 -8.18
C LYS A 511 -10.43 10.24 -7.54
N LEU A 512 -10.55 10.24 -6.21
CA LEU A 512 -11.70 10.79 -5.50
C LEU A 512 -11.94 12.26 -5.86
N MET A 513 -10.88 13.08 -5.95
CA MET A 513 -10.94 14.47 -6.41
C MET A 513 -11.44 14.65 -7.85
N LYS A 514 -11.38 13.61 -8.70
CA LYS A 514 -11.99 13.62 -10.03
C LYS A 514 -13.44 13.17 -9.95
N SER A 515 -13.69 12.06 -9.25
CA SER A 515 -15.01 11.46 -9.06
C SER A 515 -16.00 12.41 -8.37
N VAL A 516 -15.55 13.26 -7.45
CA VAL A 516 -16.41 14.25 -6.78
C VAL A 516 -17.11 15.17 -7.79
N VAL A 517 -16.40 15.61 -8.83
CA VAL A 517 -16.98 16.46 -9.90
C VAL A 517 -18.00 15.66 -10.71
N GLU A 518 -17.69 14.41 -11.06
CA GLU A 518 -18.59 13.53 -11.80
C GLU A 518 -19.89 13.27 -11.03
N TRP A 519 -19.82 13.08 -9.71
CA TRP A 519 -20.99 13.00 -8.84
C TRP A 519 -21.84 14.26 -8.84
N HIS A 520 -21.23 15.45 -8.98
CA HIS A 520 -22.00 16.69 -9.07
C HIS A 520 -22.72 16.85 -10.40
N ILE A 521 -22.11 16.41 -11.50
CA ILE A 521 -22.76 16.43 -12.81
C ILE A 521 -24.01 15.54 -12.79
N VAL A 522 -23.94 14.38 -12.13
CA VAL A 522 -25.13 13.52 -11.93
C VAL A 522 -26.14 14.18 -10.99
N TYR A 523 -25.67 14.84 -9.93
CA TYR A 523 -26.54 15.58 -9.01
C TYR A 523 -27.34 16.68 -9.73
N ASP A 524 -26.67 17.49 -10.55
CA ASP A 524 -27.30 18.56 -11.36
C ASP A 524 -28.40 18.01 -12.29
N LEU A 525 -28.14 16.89 -12.96
CA LEU A 525 -29.16 16.20 -13.76
C LEU A 525 -30.34 15.73 -12.91
N CYS A 526 -30.08 15.21 -11.71
CA CYS A 526 -31.14 14.79 -10.78
C CYS A 526 -31.97 15.97 -10.26
N VAL A 527 -31.36 17.14 -10.05
CA VAL A 527 -32.08 18.37 -9.69
C VAL A 527 -33.03 18.77 -10.83
N GLN A 528 -32.53 18.84 -12.06
CA GLN A 528 -33.35 19.16 -13.24
C GLN A 528 -34.50 18.16 -13.45
N ILE A 529 -34.26 16.87 -13.17
CA ILE A 529 -35.32 15.84 -13.23
C ILE A 529 -36.41 16.14 -12.20
N VAL A 530 -36.04 16.43 -10.95
CA VAL A 530 -37.03 16.69 -9.88
C VAL A 530 -37.79 18.00 -10.12
N GLU A 531 -37.14 19.04 -10.63
CA GLU A 531 -37.79 20.30 -11.03
C GLU A 531 -38.79 20.13 -12.18
N GLY A 532 -38.60 19.10 -13.01
CA GLY A 532 -39.48 18.75 -14.13
C GLY A 532 -40.53 17.68 -13.83
N LEU A 533 -40.71 17.27 -12.57
CA LEU A 533 -41.75 16.32 -12.20
C LEU A 533 -43.14 16.98 -12.19
N ASP A 534 -44.15 16.25 -12.63
CA ASP A 534 -45.54 16.64 -12.48
C ASP A 534 -46.03 16.31 -11.05
N ASP A 535 -45.92 17.29 -10.16
CA ASP A 535 -46.30 17.20 -8.74
C ASP A 535 -47.78 16.83 -8.52
N ASP A 536 -48.65 17.02 -9.52
CA ASP A 536 -50.07 16.61 -9.43
C ASP A 536 -50.23 15.08 -9.52
N THR A 537 -49.23 14.38 -10.08
CA THR A 537 -49.28 12.91 -10.31
C THR A 537 -48.50 12.10 -9.29
N ILE A 538 -47.47 12.67 -8.68
CA ILE A 538 -46.60 11.99 -7.72
C ILE A 538 -46.79 12.62 -6.34
N PRO A 539 -47.15 11.84 -5.30
CA PRO A 539 -47.22 12.38 -3.94
C PRO A 539 -45.86 12.92 -3.47
N GLU A 540 -45.84 14.06 -2.77
CA GLU A 540 -44.62 14.64 -2.15
C GLU A 540 -43.89 13.66 -1.21
N THR A 541 -44.58 12.64 -0.71
CA THR A 541 -44.03 11.58 0.13
C THR A 541 -43.26 10.52 -0.64
N HIS A 542 -43.26 10.57 -1.97
CA HIS A 542 -42.53 9.64 -2.83
C HIS A 542 -41.03 9.92 -2.82
N ILE A 543 -40.21 8.87 -2.79
CA ILE A 543 -38.75 9.00 -2.67
C ILE A 543 -38.09 9.67 -3.88
N ILE A 544 -38.78 9.77 -5.02
CA ILE A 544 -38.24 10.38 -6.23
C ILE A 544 -37.89 11.86 -6.05
N HIS A 545 -38.64 12.58 -5.22
CA HIS A 545 -38.31 13.97 -4.86
C HIS A 545 -37.01 14.08 -4.06
N LYS A 546 -36.49 12.96 -3.54
CA LYS A 546 -35.21 12.86 -2.85
C LYS A 546 -34.06 12.36 -3.72
N LEU A 547 -34.27 12.26 -5.04
CA LEU A 547 -33.25 11.79 -5.97
C LEU A 547 -31.95 12.63 -5.89
N PRO A 548 -31.99 13.98 -5.85
CA PRO A 548 -30.79 14.80 -5.65
C PRO A 548 -30.08 14.47 -4.33
N GLU A 549 -30.80 14.34 -3.22
CA GLU A 549 -30.23 14.01 -1.91
C GLU A 549 -29.58 12.63 -1.89
N ILE A 550 -30.16 11.65 -2.59
CA ILE A 550 -29.53 10.33 -2.76
C ILE A 550 -28.15 10.48 -3.40
N ILE A 551 -28.04 11.24 -4.50
CA ILE A 551 -26.76 11.46 -5.19
C ILE A 551 -25.80 12.32 -4.33
N ALA A 552 -26.32 13.35 -3.67
CA ALA A 552 -25.54 14.20 -2.76
C ALA A 552 -24.92 13.38 -1.63
N SER A 553 -25.61 12.34 -1.15
CA SER A 553 -25.09 11.47 -0.09
C SER A 553 -23.78 10.75 -0.50
N PHE A 554 -23.67 10.26 -1.75
CA PHE A 554 -22.42 9.69 -2.27
C PHE A 554 -21.35 10.77 -2.45
N ARG A 555 -21.72 11.93 -3.00
CA ARG A 555 -20.82 13.06 -3.20
C ARG A 555 -20.18 13.52 -1.89
N LEU A 556 -20.98 13.72 -0.85
CA LEU A 556 -20.50 14.19 0.45
C LEU A 556 -19.59 13.16 1.12
N GLU A 557 -19.86 11.85 0.95
CA GLU A 557 -18.95 10.78 1.37
C GLU A 557 -17.59 10.85 0.68
N VAL A 558 -17.57 11.08 -0.63
CA VAL A 558 -16.33 11.29 -1.38
C VAL A 558 -15.56 12.52 -0.86
N ILE A 559 -16.24 13.63 -0.57
CA ILE A 559 -15.60 14.83 -0.01
C ILE A 559 -14.98 14.53 1.36
N ARG A 560 -15.73 13.88 2.26
CA ARG A 560 -15.21 13.44 3.56
C ARG A 560 -13.96 12.58 3.40
N ASP A 561 -13.99 11.61 2.48
CA ASP A 561 -12.89 10.68 2.25
C ASP A 561 -11.65 11.39 1.61
N ILE A 562 -11.85 12.46 0.83
CA ILE A 562 -10.75 13.36 0.38
C ILE A 562 -10.10 14.08 1.55
N VAL A 563 -10.88 14.52 2.54
CA VAL A 563 -10.36 15.21 3.72
C VAL A 563 -9.61 14.23 4.63
N PHE A 564 -10.19 13.05 4.90
CA PHE A 564 -9.56 11.96 5.65
C PHE A 564 -8.24 11.52 5.04
N SER A 565 -8.21 11.22 3.74
CA SER A 565 -6.97 10.86 3.04
C SER A 565 -5.94 12.00 3.05
N GLY A 566 -6.37 13.26 3.17
CA GLY A 566 -5.46 14.38 3.37
C GLY A 566 -4.72 14.35 4.71
N PHE A 567 -5.38 13.91 5.79
CA PHE A 567 -4.74 13.71 7.09
C PHE A 567 -3.81 12.49 7.06
N GLN A 568 -4.26 11.38 6.46
CA GLN A 568 -3.49 10.15 6.36
C GLN A 568 -2.21 10.30 5.51
N CYS A 569 -2.25 11.13 4.46
CA CYS A 569 -1.08 11.49 3.67
C CYS A 569 -0.28 12.66 4.27
N GLU A 570 -0.59 13.11 5.48
CA GLU A 570 0.08 14.21 6.19
C GLU A 570 0.18 15.51 5.36
N LEU A 571 -0.85 15.81 4.57
CA LEU A 571 -0.81 16.93 3.62
C LEU A 571 -1.04 18.28 4.28
N TYR A 572 -1.69 18.33 5.44
CA TYR A 572 -2.04 19.58 6.11
C TYR A 572 -0.90 20.08 6.99
N ALA A 573 -0.35 21.25 6.64
CA ALA A 573 0.55 21.97 7.51
C ALA A 573 -0.15 22.36 8.83
N PRO A 574 0.58 22.60 9.94
CA PRO A 574 -0.03 22.93 11.23
C PRO A 574 -1.06 24.06 11.17
N GLN A 575 -0.83 25.09 10.35
CA GLN A 575 -1.75 26.23 10.16
C GLN A 575 -2.98 25.88 9.29
N GLU A 576 -2.91 24.84 8.46
CA GLU A 576 -4.02 24.37 7.62
C GLU A 576 -4.98 23.44 8.38
N ARG A 577 -4.53 22.82 9.49
CA ARG A 577 -5.34 21.85 10.27
C ARG A 577 -6.64 22.43 10.84
N PRO A 578 -6.69 23.65 11.40
CA PRO A 578 -7.96 24.26 11.82
C PRO A 578 -8.96 24.35 10.68
N LEU A 579 -8.52 24.81 9.50
CA LEU A 579 -9.39 24.88 8.32
C LEU A 579 -9.85 23.49 7.87
N ALA A 580 -8.96 22.49 7.88
CA ALA A 580 -9.30 21.13 7.50
C ALA A 580 -10.35 20.50 8.44
N TYR A 581 -10.24 20.68 9.76
CA TYR A 581 -11.25 20.18 10.70
C TYR A 581 -12.55 20.96 10.66
N TRP A 582 -12.50 22.28 10.50
CA TRP A 582 -13.69 23.10 10.30
C TRP A 582 -14.46 22.65 9.04
N TYR A 583 -13.73 22.46 7.94
CA TYR A 583 -14.35 21.99 6.70
C TYR A 583 -14.89 20.56 6.82
N LEU A 584 -14.17 19.66 7.49
CA LEU A 584 -14.65 18.31 7.78
C LEU A 584 -15.95 18.34 8.58
N GLU A 585 -16.01 19.15 9.64
CA GLU A 585 -17.22 19.35 10.45
C GLU A 585 -18.40 19.82 9.59
N SER A 586 -18.19 20.82 8.74
CA SER A 586 -19.25 21.38 7.88
C SER A 586 -19.75 20.37 6.85
N VAL A 587 -18.85 19.62 6.19
CA VAL A 587 -19.22 18.56 5.23
C VAL A 587 -20.00 17.45 5.92
N VAL A 588 -19.56 17.02 7.10
CA VAL A 588 -20.19 15.94 7.83
C VAL A 588 -21.53 16.38 8.45
N GLN A 589 -21.69 17.67 8.79
CA GLN A 589 -22.99 18.24 9.15
C GLN A 589 -23.98 18.16 7.97
N MET A 590 -23.56 18.53 6.76
CA MET A 590 -24.38 18.35 5.55
C MET A 590 -24.72 16.87 5.29
N GLN A 591 -23.80 15.94 5.60
CA GLN A 591 -24.09 14.50 5.51
C GLN A 591 -25.20 14.09 6.47
N ILE A 592 -25.14 14.55 7.72
CA ILE A 592 -26.17 14.24 8.74
C ILE A 592 -27.53 14.75 8.28
N GLU A 593 -27.61 16.00 7.82
CA GLU A 593 -28.85 16.60 7.30
C GLU A 593 -29.40 15.83 6.09
N CYS A 594 -28.51 15.44 5.16
CA CYS A 594 -28.87 14.63 4.00
C CYS A 594 -29.44 13.26 4.43
N TYR A 595 -28.81 12.57 5.38
CA TYR A 595 -29.31 11.29 5.87
C TYR A 595 -30.61 11.44 6.67
N ASP A 596 -30.72 12.45 7.53
CA ASP A 596 -31.93 12.78 8.30
C ASP A 596 -33.13 13.05 7.37
N GLY A 597 -32.88 13.70 6.23
CA GLY A 597 -33.89 13.93 5.18
C GLY A 597 -34.30 12.67 4.41
N LEU A 598 -33.40 11.70 4.24
CA LEU A 598 -33.65 10.44 3.52
C LEU A 598 -34.33 9.38 4.39
N MET A 599 -33.95 9.28 5.66
CA MET A 599 -34.41 8.22 6.58
C MET A 599 -35.94 8.04 6.63
N PRO A 600 -36.77 9.10 6.73
CA PRO A 600 -38.23 8.95 6.77
C PRO A 600 -38.83 8.30 5.51
N PHE A 601 -38.18 8.42 4.36
CA PHE A 601 -38.63 7.82 3.10
C PHE A 601 -38.21 6.35 3.01
N VAL A 602 -37.03 6.01 3.53
CA VAL A 602 -36.56 4.63 3.62
C VAL A 602 -37.39 3.82 4.63
N GLU A 603 -37.76 4.41 5.77
CA GLU A 603 -38.62 3.78 6.78
C GLU A 603 -40.01 3.42 6.27
N ARG A 604 -40.57 4.20 5.34
CA ARG A 604 -41.91 4.02 4.79
C ARG A 604 -41.99 2.98 3.67
N GLY A 605 -40.85 2.39 3.27
CA GLY A 605 -40.76 1.46 2.13
C GLY A 605 -40.91 2.23 0.82
N GLY A 606 -39.77 2.71 0.30
CA GLY A 606 -39.65 3.82 -0.67
C GLY A 606 -40.42 3.74 -2.00
N CYS A 607 -41.21 2.71 -2.27
CA CYS A 607 -42.20 2.68 -3.36
C CYS A 607 -43.42 1.84 -2.95
N THR A 608 -44.42 2.42 -2.31
CA THR A 608 -45.76 1.79 -2.20
C THR A 608 -46.75 2.49 -3.13
N PHE A 609 -46.52 2.39 -4.45
CA PHE A 609 -47.50 2.79 -5.45
C PHE A 609 -48.54 1.68 -5.75
N LEU A 610 -48.42 0.46 -5.19
CA LEU A 610 -49.29 -0.68 -5.54
C LEU A 610 -49.86 -1.50 -4.38
N VAL A 611 -50.02 -0.93 -3.18
CA VAL A 611 -50.90 -1.54 -2.17
C VAL A 611 -51.97 -0.53 -1.81
N ALA A 612 -53.12 -0.70 -2.45
CA ALA A 612 -54.34 0.02 -2.10
C ALA A 612 -54.55 -0.04 -0.59
N GLU A 613 -54.70 1.15 -0.01
CA GLU A 613 -55.05 1.38 1.38
C GLU A 613 -56.28 0.54 1.73
N ASN A 614 -56.24 -0.21 2.84
CA ASN A 614 -57.37 -0.43 3.76
C ASN A 614 -57.00 -1.41 4.89
N SER A 615 -56.13 -1.01 5.82
CA SER A 615 -56.29 -1.30 7.27
C SER A 615 -55.22 -0.58 8.09
N SER A 616 -55.60 -0.02 9.24
CA SER A 616 -54.69 0.58 10.22
C SER A 616 -53.66 -0.43 10.76
N VAL A 617 -54.03 -1.71 10.78
CA VAL A 617 -53.18 -2.82 11.25
C VAL A 617 -52.05 -3.16 10.27
N GLN A 618 -52.25 -2.99 8.96
CA GLN A 618 -51.17 -3.17 7.97
C GLN A 618 -50.15 -2.04 8.02
N ARG A 619 -50.52 -0.79 8.30
CA ARG A 619 -49.56 0.31 8.43
C ARG A 619 -48.57 0.08 9.58
N GLU A 620 -49.06 -0.42 10.71
CA GLU A 620 -48.24 -0.68 11.90
C GLU A 620 -47.29 -1.89 11.71
N LEU A 621 -47.78 -2.96 11.06
CA LEU A 621 -46.94 -4.10 10.66
C LEU A 621 -45.89 -3.69 9.60
N THR A 622 -46.27 -2.92 8.59
CA THR A 622 -45.35 -2.43 7.53
C THR A 622 -44.24 -1.56 8.14
N GLN A 623 -44.57 -0.66 9.07
CA GLN A 623 -43.60 0.23 9.73
C GLN A 623 -42.61 -0.52 10.65
N GLN A 624 -43.01 -1.63 11.29
CA GLN A 624 -42.10 -2.53 12.02
C GLN A 624 -41.20 -3.38 11.11
N PHE A 625 -41.67 -3.79 9.93
CA PHE A 625 -40.86 -4.57 8.98
C PHE A 625 -39.78 -3.73 8.27
N PHE A 626 -40.03 -2.43 7.99
CA PHE A 626 -39.12 -1.57 7.23
C PHE A 626 -38.09 -0.78 8.05
N SER A 627 -38.39 -0.42 9.31
CA SER A 627 -37.39 0.08 10.27
C SER A 627 -36.30 -0.96 10.60
N GLY A 628 -36.53 -2.24 10.24
CA GLY A 628 -35.55 -3.32 10.26
C GLY A 628 -34.78 -3.56 8.95
N SER A 629 -35.06 -2.81 7.88
CA SER A 629 -34.43 -3.02 6.56
C SER A 629 -32.92 -2.76 6.60
N ARG A 630 -32.14 -3.51 5.81
CA ARG A 630 -30.67 -3.36 5.76
C ARG A 630 -30.25 -1.99 5.24
N ALA A 631 -30.99 -1.42 4.28
CA ALA A 631 -30.75 -0.07 3.77
C ALA A 631 -30.91 0.98 4.87
N TRP A 632 -31.98 0.90 5.67
CA TRP A 632 -32.18 1.82 6.79
C TRP A 632 -31.08 1.67 7.84
N LYS A 633 -30.71 0.44 8.21
CA LYS A 633 -29.63 0.18 9.18
C LYS A 633 -28.29 0.74 8.70
N ASP A 634 -27.98 0.60 7.42
CA ASP A 634 -26.79 1.17 6.81
C ASP A 634 -26.80 2.70 6.82
N LEU A 635 -27.94 3.31 6.46
CA LEU A 635 -28.12 4.76 6.49
C LEU A 635 -28.00 5.32 7.91
N LYS A 636 -28.61 4.65 8.88
CA LYS A 636 -28.50 4.97 10.32
C LYS A 636 -27.06 4.86 10.79
N PHE A 637 -26.34 3.82 10.38
CA PHE A 637 -24.92 3.65 10.72
C PHE A 637 -24.08 4.81 10.17
N LYS A 638 -24.27 5.15 8.90
CA LYS A 638 -23.58 6.29 8.25
C LYS A 638 -23.88 7.61 8.94
N GLN A 639 -25.15 7.85 9.32
CA GLN A 639 -25.56 9.02 10.11
C GLN A 639 -24.85 9.07 11.48
N MET A 640 -24.86 7.98 12.24
CA MET A 640 -24.22 7.93 13.56
C MET A 640 -22.69 8.08 13.45
N PHE A 641 -22.06 7.41 12.49
CA PHE A 641 -20.64 7.56 12.20
C PHE A 641 -20.29 9.01 11.85
N ALA A 642 -21.10 9.66 11.00
CA ALA A 642 -20.97 11.08 10.70
C ALA A 642 -21.08 11.95 11.98
N ARG A 643 -22.05 11.69 12.87
CA ARG A 643 -22.16 12.40 14.15
C ARG A 643 -20.91 12.27 15.03
N VAL A 644 -20.33 11.07 15.11
CA VAL A 644 -19.06 10.82 15.83
C VAL A 644 -17.92 11.64 15.22
N VAL A 645 -17.75 11.56 13.90
CA VAL A 645 -16.70 12.29 13.17
C VAL A 645 -16.87 13.80 13.35
N LYS A 646 -18.10 14.32 13.27
CA LYS A 646 -18.41 15.73 13.52
C LYS A 646 -17.97 16.16 14.92
N GLY A 647 -18.36 15.42 15.96
CA GLY A 647 -17.98 15.74 17.34
C GLY A 647 -16.46 15.73 17.56
N LEU A 648 -15.76 14.73 17.01
CA LEU A 648 -14.30 14.67 17.09
C LEU A 648 -13.59 15.77 16.28
N ALA A 649 -14.12 16.14 15.11
CA ALA A 649 -13.61 17.24 14.29
C ALA A 649 -13.80 18.60 15.00
N SER A 650 -14.99 18.86 15.57
CA SER A 650 -15.27 20.04 16.38
C SER A 650 -14.36 20.15 17.60
N ALA A 651 -14.21 19.05 18.35
CA ALA A 651 -13.31 19.01 19.49
C ALA A 651 -11.86 19.30 19.07
N SER A 652 -11.38 18.64 18.02
CA SER A 652 -10.03 18.84 17.48
C SER A 652 -9.80 20.28 17.05
N LEU A 653 -10.75 20.88 16.32
CA LEU A 653 -10.72 22.28 15.92
C LEU A 653 -10.62 23.22 17.12
N LEU A 654 -11.50 23.06 18.12
CA LEU A 654 -11.55 23.94 19.27
C LEU A 654 -10.31 23.84 20.18
N ILE A 655 -9.68 22.66 20.23
CA ILE A 655 -8.40 22.44 20.94
C ILE A 655 -7.25 23.20 20.28
N ILE A 656 -7.22 23.24 18.94
CA ILE A 656 -6.05 23.74 18.19
C ILE A 656 -6.18 25.22 17.83
N LEU A 657 -7.42 25.70 17.65
CA LEU A 657 -7.73 27.07 17.25
C LEU A 657 -7.12 28.16 18.15
N PRO A 658 -7.05 28.03 19.50
CA PRO A 658 -6.41 29.04 20.36
C PRO A 658 -4.94 29.30 20.06
N SER A 659 -4.22 28.30 19.54
CA SER A 659 -2.79 28.43 19.19
C SER A 659 -2.54 28.68 17.71
N ALA A 660 -3.61 28.79 16.91
CA ALA A 660 -3.50 29.06 15.49
C ALA A 660 -3.25 30.55 15.24
N THR A 661 -2.11 30.88 14.64
CA THR A 661 -1.83 32.21 14.09
C THR A 661 -2.21 32.21 12.61
N PHE A 662 -3.21 33.01 12.24
CA PHE A 662 -3.67 33.11 10.85
C PHE A 662 -2.95 34.24 10.12
N ASP A 663 -1.96 33.87 9.33
CA ASP A 663 -1.51 34.68 8.21
C ASP A 663 -2.31 34.27 6.96
N TRP A 664 -3.29 35.09 6.59
CA TRP A 664 -4.22 34.79 5.49
C TRP A 664 -3.52 34.76 4.13
N ASP A 665 -2.43 35.50 3.95
CA ASP A 665 -1.69 35.54 2.70
C ASP A 665 -0.88 34.26 2.51
N THR A 666 -0.39 33.68 3.61
CA THR A 666 0.25 32.35 3.61
C THR A 666 -0.76 31.20 3.51
N LEU A 667 -1.95 31.32 4.12
CA LEU A 667 -2.97 30.25 4.12
C LEU A 667 -3.70 30.12 2.77
N ARG A 668 -3.95 31.23 2.08
CA ARG A 668 -4.77 31.27 0.85
C ARG A 668 -4.21 30.40 -0.30
N PRO A 669 -2.90 30.42 -0.63
CA PRO A 669 -2.35 29.52 -1.65
C PRO A 669 -2.48 28.04 -1.27
N GLY A 670 -2.25 27.72 0.01
CA GLY A 670 -2.41 26.36 0.56
C GLY A 670 -3.84 25.86 0.36
N PHE A 671 -4.83 26.68 0.72
CA PHE A 671 -6.24 26.38 0.50
C PHE A 671 -6.56 25.98 -0.96
N PHE A 672 -6.22 26.82 -1.94
CA PHE A 672 -6.49 26.50 -3.35
C PHE A 672 -5.73 25.26 -3.82
N LYS A 673 -4.52 25.00 -3.30
CA LYS A 673 -3.77 23.77 -3.59
C LYS A 673 -4.45 22.51 -3.04
N ARG A 674 -4.96 22.54 -1.79
CA ARG A 674 -5.59 21.39 -1.13
C ARG A 674 -6.98 21.09 -1.70
N TYR A 675 -7.72 22.13 -2.04
CA TYR A 675 -9.12 22.06 -2.49
C TYR A 675 -9.30 22.41 -3.97
N LYS A 676 -8.25 22.32 -4.79
CA LYS A 676 -8.29 22.63 -6.24
C LYS A 676 -9.43 21.95 -7.00
N TRP A 677 -9.89 20.79 -6.53
CA TRP A 677 -10.99 20.05 -7.12
C TRP A 677 -12.31 20.83 -7.08
N ALA A 678 -12.51 21.71 -6.10
CA ALA A 678 -13.69 22.54 -5.92
C ALA A 678 -13.72 23.78 -6.85
N PHE A 679 -12.62 24.07 -7.54
CA PHE A 679 -12.47 25.26 -8.39
C PHE A 679 -12.20 24.89 -9.84
N ARG A 680 -12.71 23.73 -10.28
CA ARG A 680 -12.56 23.25 -11.65
C ARG A 680 -13.63 23.88 -12.53
N SER A 681 -13.24 24.27 -13.75
CA SER A 681 -14.16 24.81 -14.76
C SER A 681 -15.23 23.81 -15.23
N ASP A 682 -15.11 22.53 -14.85
CA ASP A 682 -16.15 21.53 -15.10
C ASP A 682 -17.48 21.89 -14.41
N TYR A 683 -17.43 22.63 -13.29
CA TYR A 683 -18.62 23.14 -12.58
C TYR A 683 -19.33 24.26 -13.34
N ASP A 684 -18.66 24.95 -14.27
CA ASP A 684 -19.29 26.01 -15.07
C ASP A 684 -20.33 25.44 -16.05
N ARG A 685 -20.39 24.11 -16.19
CA ARG A 685 -21.34 23.38 -17.05
C ARG A 685 -22.59 22.91 -16.32
N THR A 686 -22.63 23.03 -14.99
CA THR A 686 -23.79 22.63 -14.17
C THR A 686 -24.60 23.85 -13.77
N THR A 687 -25.91 23.68 -13.61
CA THR A 687 -26.83 24.74 -13.21
C THR A 687 -27.06 24.80 -11.69
N ALA A 688 -27.07 23.64 -11.05
CA ALA A 688 -27.26 23.50 -9.61
C ALA A 688 -26.07 24.07 -8.84
N GLU A 689 -26.34 24.63 -7.66
CA GLU A 689 -25.27 25.17 -6.82
C GLU A 689 -24.33 24.06 -6.32
N PRO A 690 -23.00 24.32 -6.26
CA PRO A 690 -22.05 23.29 -5.91
C PRO A 690 -22.12 22.83 -4.44
N VAL A 691 -22.74 21.67 -4.20
CA VAL A 691 -22.89 21.11 -2.83
C VAL A 691 -21.55 20.75 -2.18
N GLY A 692 -21.33 21.22 -0.94
CA GLY A 692 -20.18 20.85 -0.11
C GLY A 692 -18.86 21.53 -0.46
N HIS A 693 -18.87 22.64 -1.20
CA HIS A 693 -17.63 23.35 -1.54
C HIS A 693 -17.01 24.04 -0.31
N PRO A 694 -15.68 24.04 -0.19
CA PRO A 694 -15.01 24.75 0.89
C PRO A 694 -15.01 26.25 0.62
N GLU A 695 -15.32 27.04 1.65
CA GLU A 695 -15.36 28.50 1.56
C GLU A 695 -14.41 29.16 2.57
N LEU A 696 -13.29 29.71 2.08
CA LEU A 696 -12.30 30.36 2.94
C LEU A 696 -12.88 31.60 3.65
N SER A 697 -13.77 32.34 3.00
CA SER A 697 -14.43 33.53 3.57
C SER A 697 -15.29 33.16 4.79
N HIS A 698 -16.00 32.04 4.76
CA HIS A 698 -16.80 31.52 5.87
C HIS A 698 -15.91 31.08 7.03
N PHE A 699 -14.82 30.38 6.75
CA PHE A 699 -13.83 30.05 7.78
C PHE A 699 -13.23 31.31 8.44
N MET A 700 -12.87 32.33 7.66
CA MET A 700 -12.36 33.60 8.19
C MET A 700 -13.38 34.31 9.10
N LYS A 701 -14.67 34.28 8.73
CA LYS A 701 -15.75 34.82 9.57
C LYS A 701 -15.88 34.04 10.88
N PHE A 702 -15.85 32.71 10.82
CA PHE A 702 -15.89 31.84 11.98
C PHE A 702 -14.71 32.13 12.95
N CYS A 703 -13.48 32.21 12.43
CA CYS A 703 -12.31 32.53 13.27
C CYS A 703 -12.45 33.88 13.96
N ARG A 704 -12.96 34.91 13.27
CA ARG A 704 -13.24 36.21 13.88
C ARG A 704 -14.27 36.12 14.98
N GLN A 705 -15.40 35.45 14.75
CA GLN A 705 -16.46 35.29 15.75
C GLN A 705 -15.97 34.59 17.02
N VAL A 706 -15.21 33.49 16.87
CA VAL A 706 -14.64 32.78 18.02
C VAL A 706 -13.60 33.64 18.76
N HIS A 707 -12.84 34.47 18.04
CA HIS A 707 -11.87 35.37 18.65
C HIS A 707 -12.56 36.51 19.43
N TYR A 708 -13.55 37.18 18.83
CA TYR A 708 -14.33 38.25 19.49
C TYR A 708 -15.09 37.73 20.71
N GLY A 709 -15.77 36.57 20.60
CA GLY A 709 -16.49 35.95 21.72
C GLY A 709 -15.59 35.55 22.91
N ARG A 710 -14.27 35.43 22.70
CA ARG A 710 -13.28 35.19 23.78
C ARG A 710 -12.78 36.48 24.43
N ILE A 711 -12.86 37.63 23.76
CA ILE A 711 -12.35 38.92 24.24
C ILE A 711 -13.37 39.63 25.13
N GLU A 712 -14.64 39.62 24.76
CA GLU A 712 -15.66 40.43 25.43
C GLU A 712 -16.33 39.75 26.63
N GLY A 713 -16.10 38.44 26.86
CA GLY A 713 -16.68 37.72 27.99
C GLY A 713 -18.21 37.56 27.96
N GLU A 714 -18.87 38.09 26.93
CA GLU A 714 -20.30 37.96 26.68
C GLU A 714 -20.59 36.81 25.71
N GLU A 715 -21.63 36.03 26.01
CA GLU A 715 -22.18 35.03 25.08
C GLU A 715 -22.74 35.76 23.85
N HIS A 716 -21.95 35.86 22.78
CA HIS A 716 -22.45 36.43 21.53
C HIS A 716 -23.70 35.64 21.09
N PRO A 717 -24.84 36.27 20.76
CA PRO A 717 -26.12 35.60 20.50
C PRO A 717 -26.13 34.63 19.30
N ALA A 718 -25.00 34.49 18.60
CA ALA A 718 -24.81 33.59 17.46
C ALA A 718 -24.16 32.25 17.83
N LEU A 719 -23.58 32.11 19.04
CA LEU A 719 -22.94 30.88 19.50
C LEU A 719 -23.68 30.41 20.76
N GLN A 720 -24.39 29.28 20.66
CA GLN A 720 -25.15 28.70 21.77
C GLN A 720 -24.24 28.44 22.98
N ALA A 721 -24.75 28.70 24.20
CA ALA A 721 -24.06 28.39 25.45
C ALA A 721 -23.54 26.94 25.46
N GLY A 722 -22.24 26.75 25.68
CA GLY A 722 -21.55 25.44 25.65
C GLY A 722 -20.92 25.04 24.31
N SER A 723 -21.32 25.64 23.18
CA SER A 723 -20.83 25.29 21.83
C SER A 723 -19.31 25.41 21.66
N LEU A 724 -18.66 26.26 22.45
CA LEU A 724 -17.21 26.50 22.43
C LEU A 724 -16.40 25.58 23.36
N ASP A 725 -17.05 24.68 24.12
CA ASP A 725 -16.35 23.71 24.96
C ASP A 725 -16.02 22.44 24.15
N PRO A 726 -14.73 22.15 23.86
CA PRO A 726 -14.34 20.92 23.16
C PRO A 726 -14.80 19.64 23.90
N ARG A 727 -14.96 19.68 25.24
CA ARG A 727 -15.41 18.51 26.01
C ARG A 727 -16.81 18.05 25.64
N GLN A 728 -17.73 18.99 25.43
CA GLN A 728 -19.11 18.65 25.07
C GLN A 728 -19.15 17.84 23.77
N HIS A 729 -18.30 18.20 22.80
CA HIS A 729 -18.26 17.56 21.48
C HIS A 729 -17.69 16.14 21.53
N PHE A 730 -16.55 15.89 22.19
CA PHE A 730 -16.00 14.53 22.24
C PHE A 730 -16.76 13.61 23.20
N LEU A 731 -17.40 14.13 24.26
CA LEU A 731 -18.27 13.34 25.12
C LEU A 731 -19.57 12.96 24.41
N SER A 732 -20.13 13.86 23.60
CA SER A 732 -21.26 13.54 22.71
C SER A 732 -20.87 12.46 21.71
N ALA A 733 -19.71 12.58 21.06
CA ALA A 733 -19.19 11.55 20.15
C ALA A 733 -19.01 10.19 20.86
N LYS A 734 -18.47 10.19 22.08
CA LYS A 734 -18.35 8.99 22.92
C LYS A 734 -19.70 8.36 23.27
N SER A 735 -20.72 9.17 23.56
CA SER A 735 -22.08 8.68 23.80
C SER A 735 -22.66 8.00 22.57
N VAL A 736 -22.49 8.61 21.39
CA VAL A 736 -22.96 8.02 20.12
C VAL A 736 -22.23 6.72 19.83
N LEU A 737 -20.91 6.65 20.04
CA LEU A 737 -20.13 5.41 19.89
C LEU A 737 -20.65 4.29 20.80
N ARG A 738 -20.98 4.59 22.05
CA ARG A 738 -21.58 3.62 22.99
C ARG A 738 -22.94 3.14 22.48
N GLU A 739 -23.80 4.05 22.02
CA GLU A 739 -25.10 3.70 21.42
C GLU A 739 -24.93 2.77 20.19
N MET A 740 -23.96 3.06 19.30
CA MET A 740 -23.68 2.19 18.15
C MET A 740 -23.27 0.77 18.56
N ARG A 741 -22.47 0.64 19.63
CA ARG A 741 -22.00 -0.66 20.14
C ARG A 741 -23.12 -1.44 20.84
N GLU A 742 -23.89 -0.78 21.70
CA GLU A 742 -24.98 -1.39 22.46
C GLU A 742 -26.18 -1.75 21.57
N GLY A 743 -26.49 -0.91 20.58
CA GLY A 743 -27.60 -1.12 19.64
C GLY A 743 -27.34 -2.16 18.55
N GLY A 744 -26.15 -2.78 18.50
CA GLY A 744 -25.80 -3.78 17.48
C GLY A 744 -25.74 -3.22 16.05
N LEU A 745 -25.66 -1.91 15.89
CA LEU A 745 -25.63 -1.22 14.60
C LEU A 745 -24.18 -1.17 14.08
N VAL A 746 -23.56 -2.34 13.91
CA VAL A 746 -22.13 -2.47 13.63
C VAL A 746 -21.85 -2.89 12.18
N SER A 747 -22.84 -3.40 11.46
CA SER A 747 -22.74 -3.62 10.02
C SER A 747 -24.11 -3.49 9.35
N GLY A 748 -24.27 -2.50 8.47
CA GLY A 748 -25.46 -2.38 7.63
C GLY A 748 -25.54 -3.56 6.66
N TRP A 749 -24.73 -3.50 5.61
CA TRP A 749 -24.62 -4.57 4.62
C TRP A 749 -23.41 -5.50 4.83
N ALA A 750 -22.36 -5.02 5.50
CA ALA A 750 -21.04 -5.65 5.56
C ALA A 750 -20.85 -6.62 6.75
N SER A 751 -21.72 -7.63 6.90
CA SER A 751 -21.74 -8.50 8.08
C SER A 751 -20.42 -9.22 8.39
N ARG A 752 -19.73 -9.73 7.36
CA ARG A 752 -18.43 -10.42 7.54
C ARG A 752 -17.31 -9.47 8.02
N TRP A 753 -17.42 -8.18 7.70
CA TRP A 753 -16.45 -7.14 8.10
C TRP A 753 -16.86 -6.41 9.37
N GLU A 754 -17.91 -6.86 10.07
CA GLU A 754 -18.37 -6.23 11.30
C GLU A 754 -17.25 -6.15 12.36
N GLY A 755 -16.39 -7.16 12.45
CA GLY A 755 -15.23 -7.15 13.34
C GLY A 755 -14.22 -6.04 13.02
N ASP A 756 -13.98 -5.79 11.73
CA ASP A 756 -13.09 -4.73 11.27
C ASP A 756 -13.75 -3.34 11.48
N VAL A 757 -15.05 -3.22 11.22
CA VAL A 757 -15.81 -1.99 11.51
C VAL A 757 -15.78 -1.68 13.01
N ARG A 758 -15.97 -2.70 13.87
CA ARG A 758 -15.87 -2.57 15.32
C ARG A 758 -14.50 -2.07 15.74
N ARG A 759 -13.41 -2.56 15.12
CA ARG A 759 -12.05 -2.07 15.36
C ARG A 759 -11.92 -0.57 15.07
N VAL A 760 -12.50 -0.08 13.97
CA VAL A 760 -12.50 1.37 13.66
C VAL A 760 -13.25 2.16 14.73
N LEU A 761 -14.42 1.67 15.18
CA LEU A 761 -15.19 2.31 16.24
C LEU A 761 -14.41 2.33 17.57
N GLU A 762 -13.71 1.25 17.91
CA GLU A 762 -12.84 1.15 19.09
C GLU A 762 -11.66 2.11 19.01
N GLN A 763 -11.05 2.28 17.82
CA GLN A 763 -9.99 3.26 17.60
C GLN A 763 -10.49 4.70 17.81
N LEU A 764 -11.71 5.02 17.37
CA LEU A 764 -12.35 6.32 17.59
C LEU A 764 -12.72 6.52 19.07
N GLU A 765 -13.20 5.49 19.77
CA GLU A 765 -13.45 5.56 21.21
C GLU A 765 -12.15 5.81 21.98
N ALA A 766 -11.06 5.17 21.58
CA ALA A 766 -9.73 5.42 22.14
C ALA A 766 -9.25 6.87 21.90
N VAL A 767 -9.65 7.52 20.80
CA VAL A 767 -9.42 8.96 20.60
C VAL A 767 -10.19 9.77 21.63
N CYS A 768 -11.49 9.51 21.81
CA CYS A 768 -12.31 10.18 22.83
C CYS A 768 -11.69 10.03 24.23
N ASP A 769 -11.25 8.83 24.59
CA ASP A 769 -10.61 8.52 25.88
C ASP A 769 -9.27 9.26 26.07
N ARG A 770 -8.46 9.38 25.02
CA ARG A 770 -7.22 10.16 25.06
C ARG A 770 -7.51 11.66 25.21
N MET A 771 -8.50 12.18 24.48
CA MET A 771 -8.94 13.57 24.62
C MET A 771 -9.47 13.84 26.03
N ASP A 772 -10.28 12.95 26.59
CA ASP A 772 -10.83 13.07 27.94
C ASP A 772 -9.72 13.13 28.99
N ARG A 773 -8.79 12.15 29.00
CA ARG A 773 -7.63 12.14 29.91
C ARG A 773 -6.72 13.35 29.71
N GLY A 774 -6.44 13.71 28.46
CA GLY A 774 -5.55 14.81 28.11
C GLY A 774 -6.14 16.19 28.39
N PHE A 775 -7.46 16.30 28.48
CA PHE A 775 -8.17 17.56 28.73
C PHE A 775 -8.75 17.65 30.15
N LEU A 776 -8.39 16.76 31.08
CA LEU A 776 -8.67 16.87 32.54
C LEU A 776 -7.94 18.09 33.12
N VAL A 777 -8.56 19.27 33.08
CA VAL A 777 -7.93 20.49 33.61
C VAL A 777 -8.99 21.50 34.08
N SER A 778 -8.70 22.15 35.20
CA SER A 778 -9.54 23.17 35.82
C SER A 778 -9.66 24.41 34.91
N ALA A 779 -10.49 25.39 35.26
CA ALA A 779 -10.55 26.65 34.51
C ALA A 779 -9.21 27.41 34.49
N GLU A 780 -8.36 27.22 35.51
CA GLU A 780 -7.04 27.88 35.64
C GLU A 780 -5.98 27.29 34.70
N ASP A 781 -6.04 25.99 34.42
CA ASP A 781 -5.04 25.31 33.60
C ASP A 781 -5.27 25.48 32.08
N ARG A 782 -6.45 25.96 31.66
CA ARG A 782 -6.73 26.30 30.25
C ARG A 782 -5.81 27.41 29.73
N GLN A 783 -5.29 28.27 30.59
CA GLN A 783 -4.30 29.30 30.23
C GLN A 783 -2.88 28.74 30.08
N ARG A 784 -2.60 27.53 30.61
CA ARG A 784 -1.29 26.85 30.54
C ARG A 784 -1.22 25.75 29.47
N PHE A 785 -2.32 25.46 28.79
CA PHE A 785 -2.39 24.40 27.77
C PHE A 785 -1.53 24.75 26.53
N ASP A 786 -0.30 24.21 26.49
CA ASP A 786 0.60 24.35 25.34
C ASP A 786 0.24 23.33 24.24
N VAL A 787 -0.53 23.78 23.24
CA VAL A 787 -0.95 22.96 22.10
C VAL A 787 0.25 22.34 21.38
N LYS A 788 1.39 23.05 21.26
CA LYS A 788 2.55 22.55 20.52
C LYS A 788 3.21 21.36 21.22
N LYS A 789 3.17 21.30 22.55
CA LYS A 789 3.71 20.18 23.33
C LYS A 789 2.71 19.04 23.50
N ARG A 790 1.44 19.37 23.69
CA ARG A 790 0.40 18.42 24.14
C ARG A 790 -0.42 17.79 23.02
N VAL A 791 -0.42 18.37 21.81
CA VAL A 791 -1.24 17.91 20.68
C VAL A 791 -0.32 17.45 19.55
N LYS A 792 -0.34 16.15 19.25
CA LYS A 792 0.48 15.54 18.20
C LYS A 792 -0.40 14.76 17.23
N TRP A 793 -0.06 14.83 15.94
CA TRP A 793 -0.66 13.97 14.92
C TRP A 793 0.37 12.90 14.60
N ASP A 794 -0.03 11.66 14.78
CA ASP A 794 0.78 10.50 14.45
C ASP A 794 -0.16 9.52 13.76
N VAL A 795 0.03 9.37 12.45
CA VAL A 795 -0.77 8.47 11.60
C VAL A 795 -0.64 7.02 12.06
N GLY A 796 0.47 6.65 12.72
CA GLY A 796 0.66 5.33 13.33
C GLY A 796 -0.19 5.08 14.58
N VAL A 797 -0.71 6.13 15.22
CA VAL A 797 -1.61 6.01 16.40
C VAL A 797 -3.07 6.21 16.02
N HIS A 798 -3.38 7.23 15.22
CA HIS A 798 -4.70 7.40 14.65
C HIS A 798 -4.63 8.20 13.34
N PRO A 799 -5.29 7.74 12.25
CA PRO A 799 -5.16 8.32 10.92
C PRO A 799 -5.66 9.76 10.75
N TRP A 800 -6.63 10.20 11.56
CA TRP A 800 -7.36 11.46 11.34
C TRP A 800 -7.36 12.46 12.49
N PHE A 801 -7.10 12.03 13.72
CA PHE A 801 -7.37 12.84 14.91
C PHE A 801 -6.12 12.89 15.78
N PRO A 802 -5.87 14.02 16.46
CA PRO A 802 -4.67 14.18 17.25
C PRO A 802 -4.68 13.31 18.51
N ILE A 803 -3.48 13.01 18.98
CA ILE A 803 -3.20 12.57 20.33
C ILE A 803 -3.13 13.80 21.22
N VAL A 804 -3.90 13.80 22.30
CA VAL A 804 -3.82 14.81 23.37
C VAL A 804 -3.19 14.14 24.59
N THR A 805 -2.02 14.62 25.02
CA THR A 805 -1.33 14.06 26.19
C THR A 805 -1.66 14.85 27.46
N PRO A 806 -1.75 14.17 28.63
CA PRO A 806 -1.76 14.83 29.93
C PRO A 806 -0.41 15.53 30.19
N GLU A 807 -0.37 16.41 31.20
CA GLU A 807 0.88 17.07 31.66
C GLU A 807 1.86 16.10 32.34
#